data_AF-A0AAE0YNW8-F1
#
_entry.id   AF-A0AAE0YNW8-F1
#
_cell.length_a   1.000
_cell.length_b   1.000
_cell.length_c   1.000
_cell.angle_alpha   90.00
_cell.angle_beta   90.00
_cell.angle_gamma   90.00
#
_symmetry.space_group_name_H-M   'P 1'
#
loop_
_entity.id
_entity.type
_entity.pdbx_description
1 polymer ?
#
loop_
_entity_poly.entity_id
_entity_poly.type
_entity_poly.pdbx_seq_one_letter_code
_entity_poly.pdbx_strand_id
1 'polypeptide(L)'
;MDVELRHFLLWLALFASALRGTHGACTCATDCATSCSAGQYFDSSTSNCVTCPQGAYCEGGAAAKVDCAPGTYNDQTGQSSDTACQDCPSGDYQDISGSSSCKSCPAGYYCGAATGTPQACGTGQYSLGGTDQCTDCPVGYICVDATSGPVACADGYYTSNVAQTTCAQCPAGSECPNHGSPQQCQAGYYATQGLGYCMPCSPGTYADSSGQNSCDNCLAGHECGNATSTPQPCGAGYVAATGSEICTLCANDKVTSSDQSLCEDCPAGYECTNPAISESACAAGSYSLLGDASCTTCPAGSYCPSTSASPTTCPANTYSTGGETSCTTCPAGYECPSASSSPVACNPGEYSALGSMTCSTCTAGNYCPSLSAAETACPSGFFSTSGSASCTPCSAGKSCSTTTETDCIDGYYSLGMATSCSPCPAGYQCTDKANSPVACSPGYYNPGASNTACQICPAGSKCPTTTTTPSSCPSGYVSAAGALSCDVCPSGYQCPDNTDPTANTPCANGTYSLDSDTTCTSCPAGKYCPSTTSSIEYDCTDGYYSTGGASVCTICPSGRACSNKDGSGIVDCLPGSYAEAGSTSCTDCPAGYACPSTSSAQQIECQPGSYSLGAQTSCTLCPAGSYCPSTTTNLEITCPDGSFALANATSCTQCPSGYECSDPNSDTMTICSPGYYSLGGQKQCTQCPEGYMCPNIETGKELCPTGFYSTSGSTNCTGCEAGFYCPSTYASAKAECPAGYYSTGTSIRCSKCEYGYICPAQSTSPTPSGGGCPKGGWCDGTNFNPCPAGTFNNYNGSTSPLACATCPSGYYCVGPGVESYTSFVCPTGHYCLPGTTDPNRYPCPGGYYNDQTNQTSVAACLPCPSRKYCPQGSSNDGLPCPAGFYCTATQESGFQNACPIGTFSSNQGLENGTECEPCPAGFYCPAGSQSEPTVAPVSCPPGSYNPLPMTGHPTNCIKCDPGFACPQYNQTASVMPCKEGHYCPEGTLQDDQFPCLPGTYTGATNLTSSNECDPCPERFYCDFGTGVTISPPQPCGQGHYCPLMTPAVDRYPCEPGTFTNRSDLYMQSECSICTQGYYCIGGQATETDVCPPGYFCPNGTAHWADYGCPNGTYNPLYGMWEEGQCLNCTQGHYCEFAGTVPQDCPRGTYMPYGVDGNGDVIGKF
;
A
#
# COMPACT_ATOMS: atom_id res chain seq x y z
N MET A 1 -81.79 86.97 -28.26
CA MET A 1 -83.01 86.30 -28.75
C MET A 1 -83.54 85.43 -27.61
N ASP A 2 -84.80 85.50 -27.24
CA ASP A 2 -85.80 86.56 -27.39
C ASP A 2 -87.04 86.13 -26.61
N VAL A 3 -87.94 87.06 -26.27
CA VAL A 3 -89.30 86.77 -25.76
C VAL A 3 -89.34 86.05 -24.39
N GLU A 4 -90.10 86.47 -23.38
CA GLU A 4 -90.81 87.72 -23.07
C GLU A 4 -91.23 87.64 -21.57
N LEU A 5 -91.85 88.72 -21.09
CA LEU A 5 -93.12 88.67 -20.34
C LEU A 5 -93.12 88.89 -18.81
N ARG A 6 -93.45 90.15 -18.48
CA ARG A 6 -94.30 90.61 -17.36
C ARG A 6 -93.75 90.60 -15.92
N HIS A 7 -94.10 91.59 -15.09
CA HIS A 7 -94.46 93.01 -15.32
C HIS A 7 -94.67 93.70 -13.96
N PHE A 8 -94.26 94.97 -13.86
CA PHE A 8 -94.99 96.06 -13.19
C PHE A 8 -95.38 95.99 -11.68
N LEU A 9 -94.98 97.07 -10.99
CA LEU A 9 -95.53 97.72 -9.76
C LEU A 9 -94.69 97.44 -8.49
N LEU A 10 -93.66 98.23 -8.14
CA LEU A 10 -93.49 99.70 -8.21
C LEU A 10 -94.47 100.49 -7.32
N TRP A 11 -93.94 100.93 -6.16
CA TRP A 11 -94.11 102.24 -5.51
C TRP A 11 -95.49 102.79 -5.10
N LEU A 12 -95.54 103.26 -3.84
CA LEU A 12 -96.29 104.37 -3.19
C LEU A 12 -96.62 103.89 -1.75
N ALA A 13 -96.68 104.67 -0.67
CA ALA A 13 -96.49 106.08 -0.33
C ALA A 13 -96.71 106.14 1.21
N LEU A 14 -95.76 106.65 2.02
CA LEU A 14 -95.67 108.04 2.50
C LEU A 14 -96.64 108.49 3.64
N PHE A 15 -96.07 109.33 4.50
CA PHE A 15 -96.67 110.44 5.27
C PHE A 15 -97.13 110.29 6.75
N ALA A 16 -96.57 111.23 7.53
CA ALA A 16 -97.22 112.08 8.56
C ALA A 16 -97.18 111.69 10.05
N SER A 17 -96.05 112.03 10.67
CA SER A 17 -95.89 112.87 11.86
C SER A 17 -97.13 113.36 12.67
N ALA A 18 -97.04 113.13 13.99
CA ALA A 18 -97.17 114.13 15.09
C ALA A 18 -98.53 114.42 15.80
N LEU A 19 -98.36 114.65 17.13
CA LEU A 19 -99.09 115.54 18.07
C LEU A 19 -100.24 115.03 18.97
N ARG A 20 -100.02 115.28 20.29
CA ARG A 20 -100.94 115.58 21.41
C ARG A 20 -101.74 114.44 22.10
N GLY A 21 -101.45 114.29 23.41
CA GLY A 21 -102.40 114.77 24.44
C GLY A 21 -103.36 113.78 25.11
N THR A 22 -102.88 113.11 26.17
CA THR A 22 -103.58 112.79 27.44
C THR A 22 -104.97 112.12 27.47
N HIS A 23 -105.00 110.94 28.12
CA HIS A 23 -106.11 110.26 28.82
C HIS A 23 -107.30 109.69 28.01
N GLY A 24 -107.36 108.36 27.98
CA GLY A 24 -108.53 107.52 27.65
C GLY A 24 -108.14 106.04 27.83
N ALA A 25 -109.01 105.22 28.42
CA ALA A 25 -108.66 103.86 28.86
C ALA A 25 -109.33 102.73 28.03
N CYS A 26 -108.69 101.55 28.08
CA CYS A 26 -109.22 100.19 27.91
C CYS A 26 -109.27 99.50 26.51
N THR A 27 -108.64 98.31 26.52
CA THR A 27 -109.08 96.99 25.97
C THR A 27 -109.08 96.70 24.46
N CYS A 28 -108.12 95.87 24.00
CA CYS A 28 -108.38 94.60 23.29
C CYS A 28 -107.10 93.71 23.19
N ALA A 29 -107.25 92.41 22.92
CA ALA A 29 -106.22 91.37 23.11
C ALA A 29 -105.09 91.30 22.05
N THR A 30 -104.85 92.38 21.30
CA THR A 30 -103.75 92.48 20.31
C THR A 30 -102.47 93.11 20.86
N ASP A 31 -102.52 93.78 22.01
CA ASP A 31 -101.34 94.45 22.63
C ASP A 31 -100.39 93.47 23.38
N CYS A 32 -100.73 92.19 23.50
CA CYS A 32 -99.89 91.19 24.17
C CYS A 32 -98.76 90.63 23.29
N ALA A 33 -98.80 90.82 21.97
CA ALA A 33 -97.74 90.35 21.06
C ALA A 33 -96.59 91.37 20.92
N THR A 34 -96.86 92.66 21.13
CA THR A 34 -95.93 93.78 20.91
C THR A 34 -95.10 94.17 22.14
N SER A 35 -95.22 93.43 23.25
CA SER A 35 -94.62 93.75 24.54
C SER A 35 -93.47 92.82 24.97
N CYS A 36 -93.04 91.89 24.10
CA CYS A 36 -91.86 91.06 24.34
C CYS A 36 -90.55 91.77 23.91
N SER A 37 -89.61 91.86 24.84
CA SER A 37 -88.26 92.42 24.63
C SER A 37 -87.52 91.72 23.48
N ALA A 38 -86.59 92.43 22.84
CA ALA A 38 -85.60 91.81 21.96
C ALA A 38 -84.91 90.63 22.67
N GLY A 39 -84.78 89.50 21.97
CA GLY A 39 -84.33 88.22 22.56
C GLY A 39 -85.46 87.35 23.11
N GLN A 40 -86.72 87.78 23.05
CA GLN A 40 -87.89 87.02 23.47
C GLN A 40 -88.97 87.02 22.38
N TYR A 41 -89.75 85.94 22.29
CA TYR A 41 -90.92 85.83 21.42
C TYR A 41 -92.17 85.53 22.25
N PHE A 42 -93.34 85.90 21.75
CA PHE A 42 -94.60 85.62 22.44
C PHE A 42 -95.06 84.19 22.14
N ASP A 43 -95.02 83.30 23.14
CA ASP A 43 -95.57 81.96 23.02
C ASP A 43 -97.07 81.99 23.32
N SER A 44 -97.87 81.86 22.26
CA SER A 44 -99.33 81.81 22.34
C SER A 44 -99.89 80.68 23.20
N SER A 45 -99.12 79.60 23.45
CA SER A 45 -99.55 78.47 24.29
C SER A 45 -99.42 78.75 25.79
N THR A 46 -98.43 79.55 26.19
CA THR A 46 -98.20 79.96 27.60
C THR A 46 -98.65 81.39 27.89
N SER A 47 -99.07 82.15 26.87
CA SER A 47 -99.50 83.55 26.95
C SER A 47 -98.47 84.49 27.61
N ASN A 48 -97.18 84.18 27.45
CA ASN A 48 -96.06 84.91 28.04
C ASN A 48 -94.92 85.09 27.02
N CYS A 49 -94.04 86.06 27.29
CA CYS A 49 -92.81 86.25 26.53
C CYS A 49 -91.76 85.23 26.98
N VAL A 50 -91.29 84.40 26.05
CA VAL A 50 -90.32 83.33 26.31
C VAL A 50 -89.00 83.68 25.62
N THR A 51 -87.89 83.49 26.32
CA THR A 51 -86.55 83.72 25.79
C THR A 51 -86.28 82.83 24.58
N CYS A 52 -85.69 83.39 23.52
CA CYS A 52 -85.37 82.67 22.30
C CYS A 52 -84.45 81.48 22.61
N PRO A 53 -84.76 80.24 22.19
CA PRO A 53 -83.90 79.08 22.43
C PRO A 53 -82.62 79.14 21.58
N GLN A 54 -81.63 78.32 21.92
CA GLN A 54 -80.44 78.14 21.09
C GLN A 54 -80.83 77.66 19.68
N GLY A 55 -79.96 77.97 18.71
CA GLY A 55 -80.18 77.71 17.29
C GLY A 55 -81.10 78.72 16.59
N ALA A 56 -81.64 79.70 17.31
CA ALA A 56 -82.57 80.69 16.78
C ALA A 56 -82.29 82.10 17.31
N TYR A 57 -82.89 83.11 16.67
CA TYR A 57 -82.91 84.50 17.14
C TYR A 57 -84.33 85.11 17.04
N CYS A 58 -84.59 86.13 17.86
CA CYS A 58 -85.90 86.72 18.07
C CYS A 58 -85.78 88.26 18.20
N GLU A 59 -86.14 89.01 17.16
CA GLU A 59 -85.90 90.47 17.06
C GLU A 59 -86.69 91.33 18.08
N GLY A 60 -87.64 90.74 18.81
CA GLY A 60 -88.52 91.41 19.77
C GLY A 60 -89.86 91.82 19.12
N GLY A 61 -90.96 91.68 19.87
CA GLY A 61 -92.32 91.88 19.35
C GLY A 61 -92.78 90.85 18.28
N ALA A 62 -92.01 89.78 18.07
CA ALA A 62 -92.33 88.71 17.12
C ALA A 62 -93.12 87.57 17.76
N ALA A 63 -94.03 86.96 17.00
CA ALA A 63 -94.85 85.81 17.43
C ALA A 63 -94.16 84.44 17.22
N ALA A 64 -92.95 84.41 16.65
CA ALA A 64 -92.18 83.19 16.38
C ALA A 64 -90.67 83.47 16.40
N LYS A 65 -89.87 82.42 16.65
CA LYS A 65 -88.41 82.44 16.52
C LYS A 65 -87.96 82.26 15.06
N VAL A 66 -86.79 82.79 14.70
CA VAL A 66 -86.15 82.58 13.39
C VAL A 66 -84.96 81.64 13.58
N ASP A 67 -84.98 80.50 12.90
CA ASP A 67 -83.96 79.46 13.02
C ASP A 67 -82.74 79.76 12.14
N CYS A 68 -81.53 79.52 12.65
CA CYS A 68 -80.28 79.70 11.91
C CYS A 68 -80.23 78.79 10.67
N ALA A 69 -79.69 79.31 9.56
CA ALA A 69 -79.64 78.56 8.30
C ALA A 69 -78.59 77.41 8.33
N PRO A 70 -78.74 76.36 7.52
CA PRO A 70 -77.70 75.34 7.35
C PRO A 70 -76.35 75.98 6.97
N GLY A 71 -75.26 75.45 7.51
CA GLY A 71 -73.93 76.04 7.50
C GLY A 71 -73.64 76.97 8.70
N THR A 72 -74.67 77.35 9.47
CA THR A 72 -74.55 78.23 10.65
C THR A 72 -75.17 77.62 11.91
N TYR A 73 -74.75 78.09 13.09
CA TYR A 73 -75.29 77.67 14.38
C TYR A 73 -75.36 78.84 15.38
N ASN A 74 -76.20 78.74 16.41
CA ASN A 74 -76.20 79.67 17.54
C ASN A 74 -76.27 78.90 18.87
N ASP A 75 -75.22 78.95 19.68
CA ASP A 75 -75.17 78.27 20.99
C ASP A 75 -75.74 79.11 22.15
N GLN A 76 -76.27 80.32 21.88
CA GLN A 76 -76.72 81.26 22.91
C GLN A 76 -78.25 81.46 22.89
N THR A 77 -78.88 81.36 24.07
CA THR A 77 -80.30 81.72 24.26
C THR A 77 -80.50 83.22 24.39
N GLY A 78 -81.64 83.72 23.93
CA GLY A 78 -82.04 85.12 24.12
C GLY A 78 -81.49 86.08 23.08
N GLN A 79 -81.03 85.57 21.94
CA GLN A 79 -80.43 86.36 20.88
C GLN A 79 -81.48 87.09 20.04
N SER A 80 -81.12 88.29 19.56
CA SER A 80 -82.07 89.23 18.95
C SER A 80 -81.78 89.64 17.50
N SER A 81 -80.78 89.07 16.85
CA SER A 81 -80.45 89.34 15.44
C SER A 81 -79.79 88.13 14.77
N ASP A 82 -79.81 88.12 13.45
CA ASP A 82 -79.20 87.13 12.56
C ASP A 82 -77.70 86.95 12.80
N THR A 83 -77.00 88.02 13.18
CA THR A 83 -75.59 88.00 13.58
C THR A 83 -75.23 87.07 14.75
N ALA A 84 -76.23 86.51 15.45
CA ALA A 84 -76.01 85.45 16.44
C ALA A 84 -75.76 84.07 15.81
N CYS A 85 -76.18 83.85 14.56
CA CYS A 85 -75.87 82.65 13.80
C CYS A 85 -74.42 82.73 13.29
N GLN A 86 -73.51 81.97 13.91
CA GLN A 86 -72.10 81.87 13.54
C GLN A 86 -71.90 80.80 12.46
N ASP A 87 -71.02 81.05 11.51
CA ASP A 87 -70.62 80.05 10.50
C ASP A 87 -69.93 78.85 11.17
N CYS A 88 -70.18 77.64 10.66
CA CYS A 88 -69.39 76.47 11.04
C CYS A 88 -67.92 76.66 10.60
N PRO A 89 -66.94 76.37 11.48
CA PRO A 89 -65.53 76.48 11.14
C PRO A 89 -65.11 75.40 10.12
N SER A 90 -64.03 75.66 9.37
CA SER A 90 -63.44 74.68 8.46
C SER A 90 -63.11 73.37 9.18
N GLY A 91 -63.48 72.23 8.58
CA GLY A 91 -63.45 70.91 9.21
C GLY A 91 -64.79 70.47 9.84
N ASP A 92 -65.74 71.38 10.03
CA ASP A 92 -67.10 71.10 10.52
C ASP A 92 -68.18 71.57 9.50
N TYR A 93 -69.41 71.08 9.64
CA TYR A 93 -70.57 71.43 8.81
C TYR A 93 -71.89 71.39 9.61
N GLN A 94 -72.97 71.94 9.06
CA GLN A 94 -74.32 71.73 9.62
C GLN A 94 -75.40 71.72 8.54
N ASP A 95 -76.06 70.58 8.37
CA ASP A 95 -77.13 70.36 7.39
C ASP A 95 -78.54 70.74 7.90
N ILE A 96 -78.72 70.94 9.21
CA ILE A 96 -80.02 71.18 9.84
C ILE A 96 -80.17 72.64 10.28
N SER A 97 -81.20 73.32 9.77
CA SER A 97 -81.60 74.66 10.24
C SER A 97 -82.07 74.65 11.69
N GLY A 98 -81.73 75.68 12.46
CA GLY A 98 -82.11 75.80 13.87
C GLY A 98 -81.16 75.12 14.86
N SER A 99 -79.92 74.83 14.43
CA SER A 99 -78.95 74.05 15.22
C SER A 99 -78.11 74.91 16.16
N SER A 100 -77.75 74.34 17.31
CA SER A 100 -76.94 75.00 18.33
C SER A 100 -75.46 74.60 18.36
N SER A 101 -75.01 73.76 17.42
CA SER A 101 -73.60 73.39 17.22
C SER A 101 -73.38 72.89 15.79
N CYS A 102 -72.12 72.76 15.37
CA CYS A 102 -71.73 72.09 14.12
C CYS A 102 -71.39 70.60 14.35
N LYS A 103 -71.29 69.84 13.26
CA LYS A 103 -70.89 68.43 13.19
C LYS A 103 -69.55 68.34 12.47
N SER A 104 -68.61 67.52 12.94
CA SER A 104 -67.35 67.34 12.23
C SER A 104 -67.49 66.58 10.92
N CYS A 105 -66.69 66.98 9.93
CA CYS A 105 -66.76 66.45 8.58
C CYS A 105 -66.46 64.94 8.57
N PRO A 106 -67.30 64.09 7.96
CA PRO A 106 -67.09 62.64 7.96
C PRO A 106 -65.91 62.25 7.08
N ALA A 107 -65.27 61.11 7.38
CA ALA A 107 -64.23 60.52 6.55
C ALA A 107 -64.73 60.32 5.10
N GLY A 108 -63.83 60.52 4.12
CA GLY A 108 -64.15 60.55 2.69
C GLY A 108 -64.71 61.88 2.17
N TYR A 109 -64.89 62.87 3.04
CA TYR A 109 -65.41 64.20 2.69
C TYR A 109 -64.54 65.31 3.29
N TYR A 110 -64.63 66.52 2.71
CA TYR A 110 -64.04 67.74 3.22
C TYR A 110 -65.10 68.84 3.38
N CYS A 111 -64.87 69.75 4.35
CA CYS A 111 -65.83 70.78 4.73
C CYS A 111 -65.09 72.12 4.92
N GLY A 112 -65.37 73.12 4.08
CA GLY A 112 -64.89 74.49 4.27
C GLY A 112 -65.74 75.25 5.30
N ALA A 113 -65.36 76.47 5.63
CA ALA A 113 -66.17 77.34 6.48
C ALA A 113 -67.61 77.53 5.91
N ALA A 114 -68.59 77.66 6.81
CA ALA A 114 -70.03 77.80 6.50
C ALA A 114 -70.64 76.64 5.67
N THR A 115 -70.03 75.45 5.68
CA THR A 115 -70.52 74.32 4.87
C THR A 115 -71.84 73.75 5.39
N GLY A 116 -72.87 73.75 4.55
CA GLY A 116 -74.14 73.06 4.82
C GLY A 116 -74.12 71.56 4.47
N THR A 117 -73.31 71.14 3.50
CA THR A 117 -73.22 69.73 3.05
C THR A 117 -71.77 69.33 2.71
N PRO A 118 -71.21 68.26 3.30
CA PRO A 118 -69.84 67.81 3.04
C PRO A 118 -69.57 67.50 1.56
N GLN A 119 -68.40 67.86 1.05
CA GLN A 119 -67.99 67.57 -0.33
C GLN A 119 -67.13 66.32 -0.39
N ALA A 120 -67.43 65.38 -1.30
CA ALA A 120 -66.69 64.12 -1.38
C ALA A 120 -65.28 64.30 -1.96
N CYS A 121 -64.30 63.54 -1.47
CA CYS A 121 -62.97 63.51 -2.06
C CYS A 121 -62.95 62.87 -3.46
N GLY A 122 -62.02 63.30 -4.31
CA GLY A 122 -61.82 62.72 -5.63
C GLY A 122 -61.20 61.31 -5.58
N THR A 123 -61.30 60.57 -6.69
CA THR A 123 -60.62 59.27 -6.85
C THR A 123 -59.11 59.42 -6.72
N GLY A 124 -58.46 58.61 -5.90
CA GLY A 124 -57.01 58.73 -5.60
C GLY A 124 -56.68 59.73 -4.49
N GLN A 125 -57.69 60.29 -3.83
CA GLN A 125 -57.54 61.17 -2.66
C GLN A 125 -58.28 60.59 -1.46
N TYR A 126 -57.83 60.92 -0.25
CA TYR A 126 -58.47 60.47 1.00
C TYR A 126 -58.67 61.61 2.00
N SER A 127 -59.62 61.41 2.92
CA SER A 127 -59.74 62.17 4.17
C SER A 127 -60.20 61.24 5.29
N LEU A 128 -59.51 61.29 6.43
CA LEU A 128 -59.86 60.52 7.63
C LEU A 128 -60.90 61.23 8.52
N GLY A 129 -61.45 62.35 8.05
CA GLY A 129 -62.47 63.16 8.73
C GLY A 129 -61.90 64.41 9.41
N GLY A 130 -62.77 65.41 9.62
CA GLY A 130 -62.42 66.69 10.25
C GLY A 130 -61.51 67.61 9.42
N THR A 131 -61.38 67.38 8.10
CA THR A 131 -60.49 68.16 7.22
C THR A 131 -61.25 69.15 6.34
N ASP A 132 -60.54 70.22 5.94
CA ASP A 132 -61.06 71.26 5.05
C ASP A 132 -60.64 71.07 3.57
N GLN A 133 -59.73 70.11 3.29
CA GLN A 133 -59.34 69.61 1.96
C GLN A 133 -59.07 68.09 2.03
N CYS A 134 -58.97 67.43 0.86
CA CYS A 134 -58.56 66.03 0.74
C CYS A 134 -57.06 65.91 0.40
N THR A 135 -56.43 64.79 0.77
CA THR A 135 -55.00 64.55 0.55
C THR A 135 -54.77 63.56 -0.59
N ASP A 136 -53.87 63.89 -1.52
CA ASP A 136 -53.43 62.99 -2.60
C ASP A 136 -52.61 61.82 -2.05
N CYS A 137 -52.81 60.62 -2.59
CA CYS A 137 -52.09 59.44 -2.12
C CYS A 137 -50.64 59.40 -2.68
N PRO A 138 -49.62 59.17 -1.83
CA PRO A 138 -48.21 59.31 -2.21
C PRO A 138 -47.73 58.18 -3.13
N VAL A 139 -46.63 58.44 -3.85
CA VAL A 139 -45.94 57.44 -4.69
C VAL A 139 -45.56 56.20 -3.85
N GLY A 140 -45.79 55.01 -4.39
CA GLY A 140 -45.68 53.73 -3.69
C GLY A 140 -46.94 53.25 -2.98
N TYR A 141 -47.99 54.09 -2.93
CA TYR A 141 -49.25 53.80 -2.25
C TYR A 141 -50.46 54.07 -3.16
N ILE A 142 -51.58 53.41 -2.87
CA ILE A 142 -52.88 53.63 -3.52
C ILE A 142 -53.97 53.88 -2.47
N CYS A 143 -55.00 54.62 -2.85
CA CYS A 143 -56.22 54.75 -2.07
C CYS A 143 -57.40 54.27 -2.93
N VAL A 144 -57.99 53.15 -2.53
CA VAL A 144 -59.06 52.47 -3.28
C VAL A 144 -60.44 53.06 -2.98
N ASP A 145 -60.60 53.62 -1.78
CA ASP A 145 -61.73 54.48 -1.41
C ASP A 145 -61.21 55.72 -0.66
N ALA A 146 -62.05 56.75 -0.57
CA ALA A 146 -61.69 58.02 0.06
C ALA A 146 -61.65 58.00 1.60
N THR A 147 -62.14 56.93 2.22
CA THR A 147 -62.31 56.79 3.68
C THR A 147 -61.15 56.08 4.36
N SER A 148 -60.37 55.32 3.60
CA SER A 148 -59.18 54.59 4.04
C SER A 148 -57.90 55.38 3.75
N GLY A 149 -56.90 55.23 4.62
CA GLY A 149 -55.58 55.81 4.42
C GLY A 149 -54.78 55.10 3.31
N PRO A 150 -53.62 55.65 2.91
CA PRO A 150 -52.82 55.11 1.83
C PRO A 150 -52.36 53.67 2.10
N VAL A 151 -52.69 52.76 1.19
CA VAL A 151 -52.31 51.35 1.23
C VAL A 151 -51.08 51.16 0.36
N ALA A 152 -50.00 50.60 0.91
CA ALA A 152 -48.78 50.33 0.16
C ALA A 152 -49.04 49.35 -0.99
N CYS A 153 -48.39 49.55 -2.14
CA CYS A 153 -48.35 48.54 -3.18
C CYS A 153 -47.68 47.26 -2.66
N ALA A 154 -48.18 46.10 -3.08
CA ALA A 154 -47.55 44.82 -2.74
C ALA A 154 -46.15 44.72 -3.37
N ASP A 155 -45.29 43.87 -2.80
CA ASP A 155 -43.96 43.57 -3.36
C ASP A 155 -44.08 43.14 -4.83
N GLY A 156 -43.19 43.66 -5.68
CA GLY A 156 -43.25 43.45 -7.13
C GLY A 156 -44.19 44.40 -7.89
N TYR A 157 -44.91 45.30 -7.20
CA TYR A 157 -45.78 46.32 -7.79
C TYR A 157 -45.38 47.74 -7.36
N TYR A 158 -45.64 48.72 -8.24
CA TYR A 158 -45.23 50.11 -8.07
C TYR A 158 -46.29 51.13 -8.55
N THR A 159 -46.10 52.39 -8.18
CA THR A 159 -46.75 53.55 -8.83
C THR A 159 -45.70 54.61 -9.17
N SER A 160 -45.90 55.40 -10.23
CA SER A 160 -44.94 56.46 -10.65
C SER A 160 -45.39 57.88 -10.31
N ASN A 161 -46.66 58.07 -9.96
CA ASN A 161 -47.28 59.37 -9.74
C ASN A 161 -48.08 59.33 -8.43
N VAL A 162 -48.46 60.50 -7.92
CA VAL A 162 -49.42 60.63 -6.82
C VAL A 162 -50.86 60.36 -7.30
N ALA A 163 -51.77 60.19 -6.34
CA ALA A 163 -53.20 59.97 -6.55
C ALA A 163 -53.56 58.78 -7.46
N GLN A 164 -52.75 57.71 -7.44
CA GLN A 164 -53.03 56.48 -8.18
C GLN A 164 -54.00 55.57 -7.41
N THR A 165 -54.87 54.87 -8.15
CA THR A 165 -55.86 53.92 -7.60
C THR A 165 -55.50 52.46 -7.85
N THR A 166 -54.42 52.18 -8.62
CA THR A 166 -53.97 50.83 -8.98
C THR A 166 -52.45 50.78 -9.08
N CYS A 167 -51.82 49.73 -8.56
CA CYS A 167 -50.38 49.49 -8.72
C CYS A 167 -50.09 48.72 -10.01
N ALA A 168 -49.01 49.05 -10.71
CA ALA A 168 -48.52 48.34 -11.90
C ALA A 168 -47.44 47.33 -11.53
N GLN A 169 -47.31 46.21 -12.25
CA GLN A 169 -46.21 45.25 -12.02
C GLN A 169 -44.87 45.81 -12.49
N CYS A 170 -43.82 45.60 -11.69
CA CYS A 170 -42.45 45.95 -12.04
C CYS A 170 -42.02 45.24 -13.34
N PRO A 171 -41.54 45.98 -14.36
CA PRO A 171 -41.10 45.39 -15.63
C PRO A 171 -39.93 44.41 -15.43
N ALA A 172 -39.84 43.41 -16.30
CA ALA A 172 -38.67 42.56 -16.35
C ALA A 172 -37.41 43.38 -16.69
N GLY A 173 -36.29 43.04 -16.06
CA GLY A 173 -35.03 43.78 -16.14
C GLY A 173 -34.98 45.07 -15.31
N SER A 174 -35.93 45.29 -14.40
CA SER A 174 -35.94 46.50 -13.55
C SER A 174 -36.36 46.22 -12.11
N GLU A 175 -35.71 46.91 -11.18
CA GLU A 175 -36.13 47.02 -9.77
C GLU A 175 -37.01 48.24 -9.54
N CYS A 176 -37.83 48.22 -8.49
CA CYS A 176 -38.72 49.32 -8.10
C CYS A 176 -38.45 49.73 -6.64
N PRO A 177 -37.36 50.47 -6.36
CA PRO A 177 -37.00 50.84 -5.00
C PRO A 177 -38.15 51.58 -4.29
N ASN A 178 -38.53 51.11 -3.11
CA ASN A 178 -39.64 51.67 -2.30
C ASN A 178 -41.00 51.73 -3.04
N HIS A 179 -41.28 50.77 -3.94
CA HIS A 179 -42.49 50.74 -4.78
C HIS A 179 -42.64 51.98 -5.71
N GLY A 180 -41.53 52.67 -5.98
CA GLY A 180 -41.46 53.82 -6.88
C GLY A 180 -41.15 53.45 -8.34
N SER A 181 -40.75 54.44 -9.13
CA SER A 181 -40.46 54.28 -10.57
C SER A 181 -39.39 53.21 -10.86
N PRO A 182 -39.59 52.33 -11.87
CA PRO A 182 -38.64 51.27 -12.18
C PRO A 182 -37.25 51.80 -12.62
N GLN A 183 -36.20 51.14 -12.16
CA GLN A 183 -34.80 51.40 -12.52
C GLN A 183 -34.19 50.11 -13.11
N GLN A 184 -33.44 50.23 -14.20
CA GLN A 184 -32.88 49.04 -14.87
C GLN A 184 -31.77 48.39 -14.05
N CYS A 185 -31.81 47.05 -13.99
CA CYS A 185 -30.73 46.27 -13.40
C CYS A 185 -29.41 46.54 -14.13
N GLN A 186 -28.35 46.77 -13.35
CA GLN A 186 -27.01 46.96 -13.88
C GLN A 186 -26.42 45.62 -14.36
N ALA A 187 -25.38 45.66 -15.18
CA ALA A 187 -24.67 44.46 -15.64
C ALA A 187 -24.27 43.56 -14.44
N GLY A 188 -24.37 42.26 -14.62
CA GLY A 188 -24.23 41.24 -13.57
C GLY A 188 -25.48 40.98 -12.73
N TYR A 189 -26.60 41.68 -12.99
CA TYR A 189 -27.86 41.50 -12.28
C TYR A 189 -29.05 41.43 -13.25
N TYR A 190 -30.06 40.63 -12.90
CA TYR A 190 -31.29 40.44 -13.66
C TYR A 190 -32.53 40.60 -12.77
N ALA A 191 -33.69 40.88 -13.38
CA ALA A 191 -34.97 40.80 -12.68
C ALA A 191 -36.05 40.19 -13.59
N THR A 192 -36.80 39.23 -13.08
CA THR A 192 -37.99 38.69 -13.77
C THR A 192 -39.20 39.60 -13.54
N GLN A 193 -40.22 39.51 -14.39
CA GLN A 193 -41.40 40.38 -14.31
C GLN A 193 -42.10 40.22 -12.95
N GLY A 194 -42.33 41.33 -12.25
CA GLY A 194 -42.94 41.35 -10.92
C GLY A 194 -42.02 40.95 -9.77
N LEU A 195 -40.70 40.81 -9.96
CA LEU A 195 -39.75 40.51 -8.88
C LEU A 195 -39.47 41.73 -7.98
N GLY A 196 -39.42 42.93 -8.55
CA GLY A 196 -39.29 44.21 -7.83
C GLY A 196 -37.89 44.58 -7.36
N TYR A 197 -36.92 43.67 -7.36
CA TYR A 197 -35.50 43.92 -7.04
C TYR A 197 -34.57 43.17 -8.01
N CYS A 198 -33.34 43.66 -8.19
CA CYS A 198 -32.36 43.03 -9.06
C CYS A 198 -31.59 41.91 -8.33
N MET A 199 -31.61 40.70 -8.88
CA MET A 199 -30.85 39.54 -8.38
C MET A 199 -29.49 39.44 -9.10
N PRO A 200 -28.39 39.14 -8.40
CA PRO A 200 -27.12 38.87 -9.06
C PRO A 200 -27.20 37.60 -9.91
N CYS A 201 -26.48 37.56 -11.03
CA CYS A 201 -26.27 36.33 -11.77
C CYS A 201 -25.57 35.29 -10.88
N SER A 202 -26.03 34.04 -10.97
CA SER A 202 -25.37 32.96 -10.26
C SER A 202 -24.02 32.65 -10.91
N PRO A 203 -23.02 32.18 -10.17
CA PRO A 203 -21.74 31.78 -10.74
C PRO A 203 -21.94 30.80 -11.91
N GLY A 204 -21.19 31.00 -13.01
CA GLY A 204 -21.40 30.29 -14.28
C GLY A 204 -22.38 30.96 -15.27
N THR A 205 -23.07 32.04 -14.85
CA THR A 205 -23.96 32.83 -15.71
C THR A 205 -23.57 34.31 -15.71
N TYR A 206 -23.85 35.03 -16.81
CA TYR A 206 -23.48 36.43 -16.98
C TYR A 206 -24.64 37.29 -17.50
N ALA A 207 -24.55 38.59 -17.24
CA ALA A 207 -25.44 39.61 -17.80
C ALA A 207 -24.62 40.85 -18.19
N ASP A 208 -24.17 40.89 -19.44
CA ASP A 208 -23.24 41.91 -19.94
C ASP A 208 -23.87 43.29 -20.20
N SER A 209 -25.20 43.38 -20.17
CA SER A 209 -25.95 44.57 -20.57
C SER A 209 -27.05 44.93 -19.57
N SER A 210 -27.28 46.23 -19.41
CA SER A 210 -28.26 46.77 -18.46
C SER A 210 -29.69 46.45 -18.88
N GLY A 211 -30.52 46.00 -17.92
CA GLY A 211 -31.93 45.71 -18.14
C GLY A 211 -32.24 44.27 -18.60
N GLN A 212 -31.32 43.32 -18.44
CA GLN A 212 -31.58 41.91 -18.73
C GLN A 212 -32.60 41.28 -17.76
N ASN A 213 -33.45 40.41 -18.30
CA ASN A 213 -34.53 39.72 -17.58
C ASN A 213 -34.18 38.28 -17.15
N SER A 214 -33.01 37.78 -17.59
CA SER A 214 -32.38 36.52 -17.20
C SER A 214 -30.87 36.63 -17.44
N CYS A 215 -30.07 35.86 -16.73
CA CYS A 215 -28.64 35.71 -17.05
C CYS A 215 -28.43 34.61 -18.09
N ASP A 216 -27.51 34.83 -19.02
CA ASP A 216 -27.12 33.85 -20.02
C ASP A 216 -26.06 32.89 -19.45
N ASN A 217 -26.10 31.62 -19.87
CA ASN A 217 -25.10 30.63 -19.46
C ASN A 217 -23.76 30.90 -20.15
N CYS A 218 -22.65 30.74 -19.43
CA CYS A 218 -21.33 30.75 -20.06
C CYS A 218 -21.24 29.60 -21.10
N LEU A 219 -20.85 29.93 -22.33
CA LEU A 219 -20.74 28.95 -23.42
C LEU A 219 -19.61 27.94 -23.14
N ALA A 220 -19.71 26.75 -23.71
CA ALA A 220 -18.61 25.78 -23.64
C ALA A 220 -17.32 26.37 -24.25
N GLY A 221 -16.17 25.98 -23.70
CA GLY A 221 -14.85 26.51 -24.09
C GLY A 221 -14.61 27.97 -23.73
N HIS A 222 -15.44 28.60 -22.89
CA HIS A 222 -15.29 29.98 -22.45
C HIS A 222 -15.40 30.11 -20.92
N GLU A 223 -14.66 31.05 -20.33
CA GLU A 223 -14.76 31.42 -18.91
C GLU A 223 -15.49 32.74 -18.67
N CYS A 224 -16.18 32.80 -17.54
CA CYS A 224 -16.99 33.92 -17.09
C CYS A 224 -16.57 34.33 -15.67
N GLY A 225 -15.30 34.73 -15.50
CA GLY A 225 -14.73 35.11 -14.20
C GLY A 225 -15.35 36.36 -13.53
N ASN A 226 -16.30 37.04 -14.19
CA ASN A 226 -17.14 38.08 -13.62
C ASN A 226 -18.51 38.10 -14.32
N ALA A 227 -19.59 38.24 -13.54
CA ALA A 227 -20.97 38.27 -14.03
C ALA A 227 -21.27 39.44 -15.00
N THR A 228 -20.39 40.45 -15.07
CA THR A 228 -20.57 41.68 -15.85
C THR A 228 -19.85 41.69 -17.21
N SER A 229 -19.08 40.65 -17.55
CA SER A 229 -18.20 40.63 -18.73
C SER A 229 -18.61 39.56 -19.76
N THR A 230 -18.35 39.84 -21.04
CA THR A 230 -18.56 38.88 -22.11
C THR A 230 -17.62 37.66 -21.98
N PRO A 231 -18.09 36.43 -22.25
CA PRO A 231 -17.29 35.21 -22.08
C PRO A 231 -15.96 35.27 -22.85
N GLN A 232 -14.86 34.89 -22.20
CA GLN A 232 -13.54 34.84 -22.82
C GLN A 232 -13.20 33.41 -23.24
N PRO A 233 -12.68 33.15 -24.45
CA PRO A 233 -12.34 31.80 -24.90
C PRO A 233 -11.16 31.24 -24.10
N CYS A 234 -11.21 29.95 -23.79
CA CYS A 234 -10.15 29.26 -23.06
C CYS A 234 -8.84 29.18 -23.87
N GLY A 235 -7.72 29.32 -23.15
CA GLY A 235 -6.40 29.06 -23.72
C GLY A 235 -6.24 27.60 -24.15
N ALA A 236 -5.32 27.33 -25.08
CA ALA A 236 -5.01 25.97 -25.51
C ALA A 236 -4.66 25.08 -24.30
N GLY A 237 -5.27 23.89 -24.24
CA GLY A 237 -5.13 22.95 -23.12
C GLY A 237 -6.10 23.13 -21.95
N TYR A 238 -6.92 24.18 -21.97
CA TYR A 238 -7.94 24.43 -20.97
C TYR A 238 -9.34 24.16 -21.53
N VAL A 239 -10.24 23.65 -20.69
CA VAL A 239 -11.64 23.40 -21.02
C VAL A 239 -12.57 24.12 -20.06
N ALA A 240 -13.78 24.40 -20.56
CA ALA A 240 -14.87 24.94 -19.76
C ALA A 240 -16.17 24.28 -20.21
N ALA A 241 -16.80 23.53 -19.30
CA ALA A 241 -18.16 23.04 -19.52
C ALA A 241 -19.14 24.22 -19.58
N THR A 242 -20.31 24.03 -20.22
CA THR A 242 -21.36 25.05 -20.24
C THR A 242 -21.75 25.45 -18.80
N GLY A 243 -21.61 26.73 -18.49
CA GLY A 243 -21.79 27.27 -17.14
C GLY A 243 -20.54 27.23 -16.23
N SER A 244 -19.34 27.02 -16.75
CA SER A 244 -18.10 27.11 -15.95
C SER A 244 -17.69 28.56 -15.65
N GLU A 245 -17.22 28.81 -14.43
CA GLU A 245 -16.67 30.11 -14.00
C GLU A 245 -15.25 30.36 -14.51
N ILE A 246 -14.46 29.28 -14.64
CA ILE A 246 -13.03 29.30 -14.95
C ILE A 246 -12.69 28.27 -16.02
N CYS A 247 -11.68 28.58 -16.83
CA CYS A 247 -11.03 27.61 -17.70
C CYS A 247 -10.16 26.67 -16.86
N THR A 248 -10.45 25.37 -16.91
CA THR A 248 -9.71 24.34 -16.16
C THR A 248 -8.69 23.68 -17.08
N LEU A 249 -7.42 23.68 -16.69
CA LEU A 249 -6.36 22.97 -17.44
C LEU A 249 -6.67 21.46 -17.41
N CYS A 250 -6.64 20.79 -18.56
CA CYS A 250 -6.73 19.34 -18.58
C CYS A 250 -5.56 18.70 -17.82
N ALA A 251 -5.78 17.52 -17.24
CA ALA A 251 -4.70 16.78 -16.61
C ALA A 251 -3.69 16.27 -17.65
N ASN A 252 -2.46 15.97 -17.19
CA ASN A 252 -1.38 15.43 -18.01
C ASN A 252 -1.65 13.96 -18.35
N ASP A 253 -2.59 13.75 -19.27
CA ASP A 253 -3.14 12.48 -19.78
C ASP A 253 -4.30 12.72 -20.78
N LYS A 254 -4.76 13.98 -20.94
CA LYS A 254 -5.98 14.32 -21.68
C LYS A 254 -5.78 15.48 -22.66
N VAL A 255 -6.54 15.44 -23.74
CA VAL A 255 -6.62 16.49 -24.78
C VAL A 255 -7.93 17.25 -24.68
N THR A 256 -7.98 18.48 -25.19
CA THR A 256 -9.24 19.23 -25.27
C THR A 256 -10.11 18.69 -26.39
N SER A 257 -11.40 18.43 -26.13
CA SER A 257 -12.40 18.17 -27.17
C SER A 257 -12.41 19.29 -28.23
N SER A 258 -12.92 19.00 -29.43
CA SER A 258 -12.92 19.97 -30.54
C SER A 258 -13.69 21.28 -30.29
N ASP A 259 -14.53 21.30 -29.27
CA ASP A 259 -15.30 22.47 -28.81
C ASP A 259 -14.83 23.00 -27.43
N GLN A 260 -13.71 22.49 -26.90
CA GLN A 260 -13.13 22.81 -25.58
C GLN A 260 -14.14 22.67 -24.41
N SER A 261 -15.18 21.86 -24.58
CA SER A 261 -16.20 21.61 -23.56
C SER A 261 -15.74 20.64 -22.47
N LEU A 262 -14.86 19.70 -22.82
CA LEU A 262 -14.42 18.62 -21.93
C LEU A 262 -13.03 18.09 -22.30
N CYS A 263 -12.35 17.47 -21.33
CA CYS A 263 -11.07 16.79 -21.54
C CYS A 263 -11.32 15.34 -21.97
N GLU A 264 -10.91 14.99 -23.19
CA GLU A 264 -10.94 13.63 -23.73
C GLU A 264 -9.63 12.90 -23.40
N ASP A 265 -9.70 11.58 -23.24
CA ASP A 265 -8.53 10.73 -22.97
C ASP A 265 -7.56 10.76 -24.17
N CYS A 266 -6.24 10.87 -23.91
CA CYS A 266 -5.22 10.95 -24.98
C CYS A 266 -5.40 9.81 -26.01
N PRO A 267 -5.49 10.10 -27.32
CA PRO A 267 -5.72 9.07 -28.34
C PRO A 267 -4.59 8.05 -28.41
N ALA A 268 -4.94 6.76 -28.52
CA ALA A 268 -3.97 5.67 -28.63
C ALA A 268 -3.01 5.89 -29.82
N GLY A 269 -1.70 5.85 -29.56
CA GLY A 269 -0.63 6.10 -30.53
C GLY A 269 -0.03 7.51 -30.51
N TYR A 270 -0.46 8.35 -29.56
CA TYR A 270 0.03 9.72 -29.35
C TYR A 270 0.50 9.93 -27.90
N GLU A 271 1.36 10.92 -27.67
CA GLU A 271 1.68 11.46 -26.35
C GLU A 271 1.08 12.85 -26.14
N CYS A 272 0.60 13.06 -24.91
CA CYS A 272 -0.12 14.24 -24.45
C CYS A 272 0.56 14.80 -23.19
N THR A 273 1.86 15.10 -23.31
CA THR A 273 2.71 15.54 -22.18
C THR A 273 2.48 17.00 -21.75
N ASN A 274 1.81 17.79 -22.58
CA ASN A 274 1.36 19.14 -22.27
C ASN A 274 0.02 19.43 -22.97
N PRO A 275 -1.09 19.64 -22.24
CA PRO A 275 -2.39 19.94 -22.82
C PRO A 275 -2.39 21.15 -23.77
N ALA A 276 -1.48 22.11 -23.58
CA ALA A 276 -1.40 23.33 -24.39
C ALA A 276 -0.70 23.14 -25.76
N ILE A 277 -0.27 21.92 -26.09
CA ILE A 277 0.40 21.58 -27.35
C ILE A 277 -0.40 20.47 -28.05
N SER A 278 -0.46 20.48 -29.38
CA SER A 278 -1.09 19.43 -30.16
C SER A 278 -0.41 18.06 -29.93
N GLU A 279 -1.22 17.01 -29.82
CA GLU A 279 -0.81 15.60 -29.70
C GLU A 279 0.34 15.21 -30.65
N SER A 280 1.37 14.57 -30.09
CA SER A 280 2.57 14.14 -30.82
C SER A 280 2.50 12.64 -31.07
N ALA A 281 2.68 12.18 -32.32
CA ALA A 281 2.59 10.76 -32.64
C ALA A 281 3.79 9.99 -32.06
N CYS A 282 3.54 8.82 -31.45
CA CYS A 282 4.62 8.01 -30.89
C CYS A 282 5.64 7.59 -31.95
N ALA A 283 6.91 7.60 -31.57
CA ALA A 283 7.98 7.04 -32.38
C ALA A 283 7.78 5.54 -32.59
N ALA A 284 8.23 5.03 -33.74
CA ALA A 284 8.29 3.59 -34.01
C ALA A 284 9.11 2.89 -32.91
N GLY A 285 8.55 1.88 -32.26
CA GLY A 285 9.15 1.24 -31.08
C GLY A 285 8.56 1.71 -29.73
N SER A 286 7.61 2.64 -29.76
CA SER A 286 6.81 3.04 -28.60
C SER A 286 5.32 2.94 -28.91
N TYR A 287 4.50 2.77 -27.86
CA TYR A 287 3.06 2.73 -27.95
C TYR A 287 2.41 3.59 -26.85
N SER A 288 1.16 3.96 -27.08
CA SER A 288 0.26 4.47 -26.05
C SER A 288 -1.15 3.93 -26.30
N LEU A 289 -1.85 3.58 -25.24
CA LEU A 289 -3.25 3.19 -25.27
C LEU A 289 -4.14 4.41 -25.00
N LEU A 290 -5.45 4.24 -25.15
CA LEU A 290 -6.41 5.30 -24.90
C LEU A 290 -6.33 5.77 -23.43
N GLY A 291 -5.93 7.02 -23.22
CA GLY A 291 -5.73 7.62 -21.89
C GLY A 291 -4.29 7.58 -21.35
N ASP A 292 -3.31 7.09 -22.10
CA ASP A 292 -1.90 7.16 -21.69
C ASP A 292 -1.30 8.54 -21.99
N ALA A 293 -0.70 9.19 -21.00
CA ALA A 293 -0.13 10.54 -21.12
C ALA A 293 1.13 10.65 -22.00
N SER A 294 1.87 9.55 -22.15
CA SER A 294 3.18 9.55 -22.79
C SER A 294 3.44 8.23 -23.52
N CYS A 295 4.22 8.31 -24.61
CA CYS A 295 4.59 7.15 -25.39
C CYS A 295 5.51 6.24 -24.58
N THR A 296 5.01 5.07 -24.20
CA THR A 296 5.77 4.05 -23.49
C THR A 296 6.56 3.23 -24.49
N THR A 297 7.88 3.13 -24.32
CA THR A 297 8.71 2.23 -25.14
C THR A 297 8.22 0.79 -24.99
N CYS A 298 8.20 0.01 -26.08
CA CYS A 298 7.76 -1.39 -26.00
C CYS A 298 8.59 -2.12 -24.94
N PRO A 299 7.98 -2.77 -23.94
CA PRO A 299 8.73 -3.47 -22.90
C PRO A 299 9.49 -4.64 -23.53
N ALA A 300 10.69 -4.90 -23.01
CA ALA A 300 11.49 -6.04 -23.43
C ALA A 300 10.68 -7.34 -23.33
N GLY A 301 10.78 -8.22 -24.32
CA GLY A 301 9.93 -9.42 -24.46
C GLY A 301 8.69 -9.23 -25.31
N SER A 302 8.39 -7.99 -25.72
CA SER A 302 7.31 -7.67 -26.63
C SER A 302 7.77 -6.72 -27.74
N TYR A 303 6.97 -6.63 -28.80
CA TYR A 303 7.10 -5.65 -29.88
C TYR A 303 5.77 -4.92 -30.08
N CYS A 304 5.82 -3.68 -30.55
CA CYS A 304 4.60 -2.93 -30.87
C CYS A 304 4.42 -2.92 -32.39
N PRO A 305 3.45 -3.68 -32.95
CA PRO A 305 3.20 -3.72 -34.40
C PRO A 305 2.63 -2.40 -34.94
N SER A 306 2.04 -1.59 -34.07
CA SER A 306 1.61 -0.22 -34.31
C SER A 306 1.72 0.59 -33.02
N THR A 307 1.78 1.91 -33.14
CA THR A 307 1.86 2.84 -31.99
C THR A 307 0.62 2.83 -31.10
N SER A 308 -0.54 2.46 -31.66
CA SER A 308 -1.85 2.50 -30.98
C SER A 308 -2.33 1.14 -30.42
N ALA A 309 -1.48 0.12 -30.40
CA ALA A 309 -1.83 -1.23 -29.96
C ALA A 309 -0.98 -1.67 -28.77
N SER A 310 -1.55 -2.51 -27.90
CA SER A 310 -0.83 -3.09 -26.77
C SER A 310 0.35 -3.96 -27.24
N PRO A 311 1.46 -4.05 -26.50
CA PRO A 311 2.65 -4.78 -26.92
C PRO A 311 2.32 -6.26 -27.12
N THR A 312 2.65 -6.77 -28.29
CA THR A 312 2.47 -8.19 -28.60
C THR A 312 3.71 -8.93 -28.11
N THR A 313 3.53 -9.94 -27.27
CA THR A 313 4.64 -10.80 -26.79
C THR A 313 5.37 -11.41 -27.98
N CYS A 314 6.70 -11.41 -27.95
CA CYS A 314 7.48 -12.02 -29.02
C CYS A 314 7.09 -13.49 -29.24
N PRO A 315 6.90 -13.94 -30.49
CA PRO A 315 6.75 -15.36 -30.80
C PRO A 315 7.95 -16.16 -30.27
N ALA A 316 7.72 -17.43 -29.93
CA ALA A 316 8.80 -18.34 -29.57
C ALA A 316 9.94 -18.29 -30.60
N ASN A 317 11.18 -18.39 -30.12
CA ASN A 317 12.43 -18.32 -30.90
C ASN A 317 12.87 -16.89 -31.31
N THR A 318 12.19 -15.84 -30.81
CA THR A 318 12.53 -14.43 -31.04
C THR A 318 12.57 -13.63 -29.74
N TYR A 319 13.37 -12.57 -29.71
CA TYR A 319 13.58 -11.69 -28.56
C TYR A 319 13.49 -10.20 -28.96
N SER A 320 13.28 -9.34 -27.97
CA SER A 320 13.23 -7.88 -28.07
C SER A 320 13.80 -7.30 -26.78
N THR A 321 14.85 -6.50 -26.89
CA THR A 321 15.47 -5.77 -25.76
C THR A 321 14.68 -4.52 -25.34
N GLY A 322 13.51 -4.31 -25.95
CA GLY A 322 12.65 -3.15 -25.76
C GLY A 322 12.86 -2.10 -26.85
N GLY A 323 11.81 -1.33 -27.15
CA GLY A 323 11.85 -0.29 -28.17
C GLY A 323 11.69 -0.77 -29.63
N GLU A 324 11.29 -2.02 -29.87
CA GLU A 324 11.30 -2.63 -31.21
C GLU A 324 9.92 -2.79 -31.87
N THR A 325 9.87 -2.66 -33.19
CA THR A 325 8.65 -2.87 -34.02
C THR A 325 8.49 -4.28 -34.57
N SER A 326 9.50 -5.14 -34.38
CA SER A 326 9.44 -6.58 -34.68
C SER A 326 10.51 -7.32 -33.86
N CYS A 327 10.22 -8.53 -33.38
CA CYS A 327 11.20 -9.30 -32.61
C CYS A 327 12.30 -9.90 -33.48
N THR A 328 13.53 -9.92 -32.97
CA THR A 328 14.71 -10.44 -33.65
C THR A 328 14.91 -11.93 -33.32
N THR A 329 15.29 -12.74 -34.31
CA THR A 329 15.53 -14.18 -34.11
C THR A 329 16.77 -14.41 -33.24
N CYS A 330 16.72 -15.33 -32.27
CA CYS A 330 17.88 -15.61 -31.42
C CYS A 330 19.08 -16.14 -32.26
N PRO A 331 20.29 -15.53 -32.19
CA PRO A 331 21.44 -15.96 -33.00
C PRO A 331 21.96 -17.35 -32.62
N ALA A 332 22.47 -18.11 -33.60
CA ALA A 332 23.13 -19.39 -33.33
C ALA A 332 24.41 -19.19 -32.49
N GLY A 333 24.69 -20.10 -31.56
CA GLY A 333 25.78 -19.99 -30.58
C GLY A 333 25.45 -19.13 -29.34
N TYR A 334 24.23 -18.60 -29.25
CA TYR A 334 23.73 -17.81 -28.13
C TYR A 334 22.41 -18.38 -27.62
N GLU A 335 22.11 -18.19 -26.33
CA GLU A 335 20.77 -18.36 -25.77
C GLU A 335 20.08 -17.03 -25.55
N CYS A 336 18.75 -17.09 -25.53
CA CYS A 336 17.88 -15.97 -25.19
C CYS A 336 17.01 -16.42 -24.02
N PRO A 337 17.52 -16.39 -22.75
CA PRO A 337 16.87 -16.98 -21.57
C PRO A 337 15.42 -16.54 -21.36
N SER A 338 15.09 -15.33 -21.81
CA SER A 338 13.74 -14.85 -22.02
C SER A 338 13.65 -14.12 -23.36
N ALA A 339 12.43 -13.89 -23.84
CA ALA A 339 12.20 -12.97 -24.96
C ALA A 339 12.67 -11.52 -24.65
N SER A 340 12.94 -11.20 -23.39
CA SER A 340 13.30 -9.86 -22.89
C SER A 340 14.80 -9.64 -22.64
N SER A 341 15.62 -10.68 -22.78
CA SER A 341 17.07 -10.61 -22.53
C SER A 341 17.87 -10.47 -23.82
N SER A 342 18.95 -9.68 -23.79
CA SER A 342 20.00 -9.69 -24.82
C SER A 342 20.60 -11.10 -24.95
N PRO A 343 21.04 -11.53 -26.15
CA PRO A 343 21.58 -12.89 -26.33
C PRO A 343 22.84 -13.12 -25.51
N VAL A 344 22.87 -14.21 -24.75
CA VAL A 344 24.01 -14.64 -23.92
C VAL A 344 24.76 -15.72 -24.68
N ALA A 345 26.08 -15.61 -24.79
CA ALA A 345 26.90 -16.60 -25.49
C ALA A 345 26.85 -17.96 -24.78
N CYS A 346 26.69 -19.06 -25.53
CA CYS A 346 26.76 -20.39 -24.94
C CYS A 346 28.17 -20.69 -24.40
N ASN A 347 28.20 -21.30 -23.21
CA ASN A 347 29.47 -21.64 -22.56
C ASN A 347 30.17 -22.79 -23.30
N PRO A 348 31.50 -22.93 -23.16
CA PRO A 348 32.22 -24.10 -23.67
C PRO A 348 31.60 -25.39 -23.12
N GLY A 349 31.25 -26.32 -24.02
CA GLY A 349 30.48 -27.52 -23.71
C GLY A 349 29.00 -27.47 -24.10
N GLU A 350 28.50 -26.32 -24.54
CA GLU A 350 27.11 -26.10 -24.93
C GLU A 350 27.00 -25.54 -26.35
N TYR A 351 25.86 -25.76 -27.01
CA TYR A 351 25.58 -25.26 -28.35
C TYR A 351 24.14 -24.75 -28.49
N SER A 352 23.92 -23.87 -29.47
CA SER A 352 22.60 -23.31 -29.76
C SER A 352 22.40 -23.15 -31.26
N ALA A 353 21.37 -23.79 -31.81
CA ALA A 353 20.97 -23.59 -33.20
C ALA A 353 20.24 -22.25 -33.39
N LEU A 354 20.18 -21.74 -34.63
CA LEU A 354 19.48 -20.49 -34.94
C LEU A 354 18.02 -20.53 -34.46
N GLY A 355 17.65 -19.59 -33.57
CA GLY A 355 16.34 -19.53 -32.93
C GLY A 355 16.16 -20.38 -31.67
N SER A 356 17.18 -21.08 -31.16
CA SER A 356 17.07 -21.79 -29.88
C SER A 356 17.06 -20.80 -28.71
N MET A 357 16.12 -20.96 -27.79
CA MET A 357 15.96 -20.10 -26.62
C MET A 357 16.95 -20.43 -25.49
N THR A 358 17.54 -21.63 -25.50
CA THR A 358 18.43 -22.16 -24.46
C THR A 358 19.66 -22.80 -25.09
N CYS A 359 20.80 -22.69 -24.41
CA CYS A 359 21.98 -23.48 -24.75
C CYS A 359 21.71 -24.96 -24.40
N SER A 360 21.98 -25.85 -25.34
CA SER A 360 21.88 -27.30 -25.14
C SER A 360 23.25 -27.85 -24.82
N THR A 361 23.37 -28.64 -23.75
CA THR A 361 24.63 -29.34 -23.46
C THR A 361 24.96 -30.30 -24.60
N CYS A 362 26.22 -30.33 -25.02
CA CYS A 362 26.62 -31.20 -26.11
C CYS A 362 26.52 -32.67 -25.67
N THR A 363 26.06 -33.54 -26.55
CA THR A 363 25.80 -34.93 -26.20
C THR A 363 27.11 -35.70 -26.01
N ALA A 364 27.09 -36.75 -25.19
CA ALA A 364 28.28 -37.56 -24.96
C ALA A 364 28.83 -38.10 -26.30
N GLY A 365 30.14 -37.97 -26.49
CA GLY A 365 30.86 -38.26 -27.74
C GLY A 365 30.85 -37.16 -28.80
N ASN A 366 30.27 -36.01 -28.49
CA ASN A 366 30.52 -34.76 -29.20
C ASN A 366 31.18 -33.73 -28.27
N TYR A 367 31.81 -32.71 -28.84
CA TYR A 367 32.39 -31.58 -28.13
C TYR A 367 32.01 -30.24 -28.78
N CYS A 368 32.04 -29.18 -27.97
CA CYS A 368 31.61 -27.85 -28.38
C CYS A 368 32.52 -26.74 -27.81
N PRO A 369 33.35 -26.11 -28.65
CA PRO A 369 34.03 -24.87 -28.32
C PRO A 369 33.04 -23.74 -28.00
N SER A 370 33.52 -22.62 -27.44
CA SER A 370 32.71 -21.41 -27.24
C SER A 370 32.01 -20.95 -28.54
N LEU A 371 30.77 -20.47 -28.43
CA LEU A 371 29.92 -20.02 -29.56
C LEU A 371 29.57 -21.12 -30.58
N SER A 372 29.49 -22.39 -30.15
CA SER A 372 29.10 -23.50 -31.04
C SER A 372 27.64 -23.40 -31.51
N ALA A 373 27.44 -23.43 -32.83
CA ALA A 373 26.11 -23.51 -33.46
C ALA A 373 25.59 -24.96 -33.60
N ALA A 374 26.48 -25.95 -33.49
CA ALA A 374 26.21 -27.39 -33.60
C ALA A 374 27.29 -28.19 -32.86
N GLU A 375 26.99 -29.43 -32.47
CA GLU A 375 27.94 -30.32 -31.80
C GLU A 375 28.89 -31.04 -32.78
N THR A 376 30.15 -31.27 -32.38
CA THR A 376 31.19 -31.89 -33.24
C THR A 376 31.65 -33.24 -32.69
N ALA A 377 31.64 -34.31 -33.49
CA ALA A 377 31.95 -35.66 -33.03
C ALA A 377 33.43 -35.89 -32.64
N CYS A 378 33.66 -36.66 -31.59
CA CYS A 378 35.01 -37.05 -31.15
C CYS A 378 35.67 -38.07 -32.10
N PRO A 379 36.98 -37.94 -32.39
CA PRO A 379 37.73 -38.90 -33.19
C PRO A 379 37.94 -40.24 -32.45
N SER A 380 38.19 -41.31 -33.20
CA SER A 380 38.38 -42.66 -32.64
C SER A 380 39.55 -42.74 -31.66
N GLY A 381 39.36 -43.45 -30.53
CA GLY A 381 40.34 -43.52 -29.43
C GLY A 381 40.22 -42.37 -28.41
N PHE A 382 39.31 -41.42 -28.65
CA PHE A 382 38.95 -40.34 -27.74
C PHE A 382 37.47 -40.44 -27.38
N PHE A 383 37.11 -39.97 -26.18
CA PHE A 383 35.74 -39.89 -25.71
C PHE A 383 35.41 -38.53 -25.11
N SER A 384 34.14 -38.18 -25.03
CA SER A 384 33.66 -37.02 -24.28
C SER A 384 32.38 -37.33 -23.52
N THR A 385 32.23 -36.71 -22.35
CA THR A 385 30.98 -36.75 -21.57
C THR A 385 30.03 -35.64 -22.05
N SER A 386 28.76 -35.68 -21.63
CA SER A 386 27.84 -34.59 -21.97
C SER A 386 28.31 -33.27 -21.34
N GLY A 387 28.26 -32.17 -22.11
CA GLY A 387 28.76 -30.86 -21.69
C GLY A 387 30.27 -30.65 -21.89
N SER A 388 30.96 -31.50 -22.66
CA SER A 388 32.41 -31.38 -22.86
C SER A 388 32.80 -30.34 -23.93
N ALA A 389 33.73 -29.44 -23.58
CA ALA A 389 34.31 -28.47 -24.51
C ALA A 389 35.40 -29.05 -25.45
N SER A 390 35.91 -30.25 -25.15
CA SER A 390 36.93 -30.99 -25.92
C SER A 390 36.86 -32.49 -25.65
N CYS A 391 37.51 -33.32 -26.48
CA CYS A 391 37.56 -34.78 -26.33
C CYS A 391 38.81 -35.22 -25.55
N THR A 392 38.69 -36.28 -24.75
CA THR A 392 39.75 -36.84 -23.88
C THR A 392 40.26 -38.18 -24.43
N PRO A 393 41.59 -38.45 -24.46
CA PRO A 393 42.14 -39.73 -24.94
C PRO A 393 41.84 -40.91 -24.01
N CYS A 394 41.72 -42.12 -24.57
CA CYS A 394 41.43 -43.34 -23.81
C CYS A 394 42.65 -43.90 -23.04
N SER A 395 42.47 -44.18 -21.75
CA SER A 395 43.52 -44.66 -20.85
C SER A 395 43.89 -46.13 -21.04
N ALA A 396 45.11 -46.53 -20.62
CA ALA A 396 45.50 -47.95 -20.55
C ALA A 396 44.68 -48.73 -19.50
N GLY A 397 44.50 -50.04 -19.72
CA GLY A 397 43.60 -50.89 -18.94
C GLY A 397 42.11 -50.71 -19.25
N LYS A 398 41.79 -49.93 -20.28
CA LYS A 398 40.42 -49.54 -20.64
C LYS A 398 40.19 -49.61 -22.16
N SER A 399 38.93 -49.53 -22.56
CA SER A 399 38.51 -49.40 -23.96
C SER A 399 37.44 -48.33 -24.11
N CYS A 400 37.52 -47.51 -25.16
CA CYS A 400 36.61 -46.39 -25.35
C CYS A 400 35.75 -46.54 -26.61
N SER A 401 34.47 -46.23 -26.45
CA SER A 401 33.64 -45.71 -27.55
C SER A 401 33.86 -44.19 -27.65
N THR A 402 33.28 -43.53 -28.66
CA THR A 402 33.30 -42.05 -28.70
C THR A 402 32.60 -41.42 -27.49
N THR A 403 31.66 -42.11 -26.84
CA THR A 403 30.83 -41.55 -25.77
C THR A 403 31.31 -41.86 -24.36
N THR A 404 32.07 -42.94 -24.18
CA THR A 404 32.39 -43.50 -22.85
C THR A 404 33.70 -44.28 -22.84
N GLU A 405 34.54 -44.00 -21.86
CA GLU A 405 35.62 -44.88 -21.43
C GLU A 405 35.07 -45.99 -20.53
N THR A 406 35.39 -47.25 -20.84
CA THR A 406 34.96 -48.42 -20.08
C THR A 406 36.18 -49.22 -19.67
N ASP A 407 36.35 -49.42 -18.36
CA ASP A 407 37.42 -50.27 -17.82
C ASP A 407 37.32 -51.67 -18.43
N CYS A 408 38.46 -52.26 -18.79
CA CYS A 408 38.46 -53.67 -19.20
C CYS A 408 37.90 -54.51 -18.05
N ILE A 409 36.98 -55.43 -18.35
CA ILE A 409 36.43 -56.30 -17.31
C ILE A 409 37.53 -57.24 -16.78
N ASP A 410 37.34 -57.73 -15.57
CA ASP A 410 38.26 -58.66 -14.93
C ASP A 410 38.54 -59.86 -15.84
N GLY A 411 39.83 -60.18 -16.02
CA GLY A 411 40.28 -61.20 -16.94
C GLY A 411 40.39 -60.75 -18.39
N TYR A 412 40.42 -59.43 -18.65
CA TYR A 412 40.79 -58.83 -19.94
C TYR A 412 41.75 -57.64 -19.73
N TYR A 413 42.60 -57.33 -20.72
CA TYR A 413 43.62 -56.28 -20.65
C TYR A 413 43.70 -55.39 -21.92
N SER A 414 44.31 -54.21 -21.80
CA SER A 414 44.45 -53.17 -22.86
C SER A 414 45.62 -52.22 -22.57
N LEU A 415 46.31 -51.73 -23.61
CA LEU A 415 47.52 -50.89 -23.49
C LEU A 415 47.31 -49.39 -23.81
N GLY A 416 46.07 -48.92 -23.96
CA GLY A 416 45.72 -47.50 -24.18
C GLY A 416 45.30 -47.16 -25.61
N MET A 417 44.53 -46.08 -25.78
CA MET A 417 43.85 -45.69 -27.04
C MET A 417 42.97 -46.80 -27.69
N ALA A 418 42.70 -47.89 -26.99
CA ALA A 418 42.06 -49.08 -27.55
C ALA A 418 40.53 -48.93 -27.63
N THR A 419 39.94 -49.55 -28.65
CA THR A 419 38.48 -49.62 -28.84
C THR A 419 37.88 -50.95 -28.36
N SER A 420 38.69 -51.89 -27.86
CA SER A 420 38.25 -53.16 -27.24
C SER A 420 39.36 -53.80 -26.37
N CYS A 421 38.99 -54.73 -25.48
CA CYS A 421 39.89 -55.40 -24.54
C CYS A 421 40.14 -56.89 -24.88
N SER A 422 41.30 -57.45 -24.53
CA SER A 422 41.73 -58.82 -24.90
C SER A 422 41.74 -59.81 -23.71
N PRO A 423 41.30 -61.08 -23.86
CA PRO A 423 41.08 -62.02 -22.75
C PRO A 423 42.35 -62.65 -22.13
N CYS A 424 42.25 -63.02 -20.85
CA CYS A 424 43.30 -63.66 -20.04
C CYS A 424 43.43 -65.18 -20.31
N PRO A 425 44.65 -65.72 -20.54
CA PRO A 425 44.87 -67.14 -20.85
C PRO A 425 44.65 -68.14 -19.69
N ALA A 426 44.33 -69.40 -20.04
CA ALA A 426 44.11 -70.48 -19.07
C ALA A 426 45.38 -70.90 -18.31
N GLY A 427 45.28 -71.05 -16.99
CA GLY A 427 46.43 -71.31 -16.11
C GLY A 427 47.26 -70.08 -15.74
N TYR A 428 46.87 -68.89 -16.24
CA TYR A 428 47.51 -67.61 -15.97
C TYR A 428 46.56 -66.69 -15.17
N GLN A 429 47.14 -65.82 -14.35
CA GLN A 429 46.54 -64.69 -13.66
C GLN A 429 46.89 -63.38 -14.39
N CYS A 430 45.89 -62.53 -14.56
CA CYS A 430 46.00 -61.19 -15.13
C CYS A 430 45.53 -60.20 -14.05
N THR A 431 46.42 -59.86 -13.13
CA THR A 431 46.09 -59.07 -11.92
C THR A 431 46.02 -57.57 -12.19
N ASP A 432 46.59 -57.10 -13.30
CA ASP A 432 46.56 -55.71 -13.72
C ASP A 432 46.13 -55.64 -15.20
N LYS A 433 45.13 -54.82 -15.49
CA LYS A 433 44.46 -54.66 -16.79
C LYS A 433 45.30 -53.85 -17.78
N ALA A 434 46.28 -53.09 -17.30
CA ALA A 434 47.19 -52.30 -18.12
C ALA A 434 48.49 -53.06 -18.47
N ASN A 435 48.68 -54.29 -17.96
CA ASN A 435 49.93 -55.06 -18.03
C ASN A 435 49.69 -56.52 -18.53
N SER A 436 50.76 -57.33 -18.63
CA SER A 436 50.74 -58.68 -19.26
C SER A 436 50.59 -59.87 -18.27
N PRO A 437 50.13 -61.08 -18.71
CA PRO A 437 49.76 -62.22 -17.83
C PRO A 437 50.90 -63.06 -17.18
N VAL A 438 50.62 -63.73 -16.04
CA VAL A 438 51.59 -64.53 -15.18
C VAL A 438 50.98 -65.88 -14.72
N ALA A 439 51.70 -66.94 -14.28
CA ALA A 439 51.14 -68.32 -14.05
C ALA A 439 50.77 -68.74 -12.58
N CYS A 440 50.06 -69.89 -12.38
CA CYS A 440 49.45 -70.36 -11.10
C CYS A 440 50.10 -71.56 -10.33
N SER A 441 49.88 -71.63 -9.00
CA SER A 441 50.50 -72.59 -8.04
C SER A 441 49.58 -73.72 -7.49
N PRO A 442 50.12 -74.82 -6.91
CA PRO A 442 49.32 -75.95 -6.37
C PRO A 442 48.47 -75.62 -5.13
N GLY A 443 47.35 -76.34 -4.96
CA GLY A 443 46.31 -76.02 -3.96
C GLY A 443 45.36 -74.90 -4.42
N TYR A 444 45.73 -74.23 -5.51
CA TYR A 444 44.96 -73.21 -6.20
C TYR A 444 44.72 -73.66 -7.65
N TYR A 445 43.68 -73.13 -8.30
CA TYR A 445 43.31 -73.48 -9.67
C TYR A 445 42.87 -72.24 -10.46
N ASN A 446 43.02 -72.25 -11.78
CA ASN A 446 42.37 -71.31 -12.68
C ASN A 446 41.97 -72.03 -13.99
N PRO A 447 40.66 -72.27 -14.23
CA PRO A 447 40.18 -73.03 -15.39
C PRO A 447 40.24 -72.29 -16.73
N GLY A 448 40.55 -70.98 -16.74
CA GLY A 448 40.78 -70.24 -17.99
C GLY A 448 39.53 -69.83 -18.76
N ALA A 449 38.77 -68.90 -18.19
CA ALA A 449 37.81 -68.06 -18.89
C ALA A 449 37.61 -66.78 -18.08
N SER A 450 38.39 -65.73 -18.37
CA SER A 450 38.22 -64.40 -17.76
C SER A 450 38.44 -64.32 -16.23
N ASN A 451 39.33 -65.14 -15.67
CA ASN A 451 39.74 -65.06 -14.26
C ASN A 451 41.05 -64.28 -14.10
N THR A 452 41.09 -63.31 -13.18
CA THR A 452 42.25 -62.46 -12.90
C THR A 452 43.32 -63.08 -12.02
N ALA A 453 42.98 -64.09 -11.21
CA ALA A 453 43.85 -64.65 -10.18
C ALA A 453 43.63 -66.16 -9.96
N CYS A 454 44.63 -66.83 -9.41
CA CYS A 454 44.58 -68.25 -9.03
C CYS A 454 43.74 -68.42 -7.75
N GLN A 455 42.77 -69.34 -7.72
CA GLN A 455 41.80 -69.46 -6.63
C GLN A 455 42.04 -70.67 -5.73
N ILE A 456 41.97 -70.49 -4.40
CA ILE A 456 42.10 -71.58 -3.41
C ILE A 456 40.89 -72.53 -3.46
N CYS A 457 41.08 -73.81 -3.14
CA CYS A 457 39.96 -74.75 -3.00
C CYS A 457 39.01 -74.33 -1.84
N PRO A 458 37.70 -74.12 -2.09
CA PRO A 458 36.78 -73.56 -1.09
C PRO A 458 36.30 -74.57 -0.03
N ALA A 459 35.82 -74.05 1.09
CA ALA A 459 35.15 -74.82 2.16
C ALA A 459 33.87 -75.52 1.65
N GLY A 460 33.46 -76.60 2.32
CA GLY A 460 32.35 -77.45 1.89
C GLY A 460 32.62 -78.26 0.60
N SER A 461 33.86 -78.25 0.07
CA SER A 461 34.23 -78.83 -1.24
C SER A 461 35.63 -79.47 -1.26
N LYS A 462 35.97 -80.20 -2.33
CA LYS A 462 37.28 -80.84 -2.60
C LYS A 462 37.76 -80.65 -4.05
N CYS A 463 39.07 -80.51 -4.26
CA CYS A 463 39.70 -80.17 -5.57
C CYS A 463 40.92 -81.06 -5.92
N PRO A 464 40.93 -81.80 -7.06
CA PRO A 464 42.06 -82.69 -7.40
C PRO A 464 43.18 -82.13 -8.30
N THR A 465 42.93 -81.13 -9.19
CA THR A 465 43.97 -80.59 -10.12
C THR A 465 43.82 -79.08 -10.36
N THR A 466 44.87 -78.41 -10.86
CA THR A 466 44.95 -76.93 -10.98
C THR A 466 44.22 -76.31 -12.19
N THR A 467 43.64 -77.12 -13.06
CA THR A 467 42.89 -76.68 -14.26
C THR A 467 41.40 -77.08 -14.24
N THR A 468 40.92 -77.65 -13.13
CA THR A 468 39.55 -78.19 -13.01
C THR A 468 38.82 -77.66 -11.77
N THR A 469 37.49 -77.65 -11.80
CA THR A 469 36.64 -77.02 -10.78
C THR A 469 36.35 -77.91 -9.54
N PRO A 470 35.98 -77.33 -8.37
CA PRO A 470 35.73 -78.06 -7.11
C PRO A 470 34.44 -78.92 -7.11
N SER A 471 34.34 -79.87 -6.16
CA SER A 471 33.12 -80.68 -5.92
C SER A 471 32.66 -80.64 -4.46
N SER A 472 31.36 -80.47 -4.20
CA SER A 472 30.78 -80.10 -2.89
C SER A 472 30.23 -81.28 -2.04
N CYS A 473 29.90 -80.98 -0.77
CA CYS A 473 29.37 -81.93 0.24
C CYS A 473 27.85 -81.80 0.51
N PRO A 474 27.18 -82.90 0.95
CA PRO A 474 25.71 -82.98 1.04
C PRO A 474 25.10 -82.34 2.31
N SER A 475 23.81 -82.01 2.24
CA SER A 475 23.05 -81.34 3.30
C SER A 475 23.06 -82.11 4.62
N GLY A 476 23.23 -81.38 5.73
CA GLY A 476 23.44 -81.95 7.06
C GLY A 476 24.89 -82.38 7.36
N TYR A 477 25.85 -82.13 6.45
CA TYR A 477 27.28 -82.42 6.61
C TYR A 477 28.18 -81.24 6.14
N VAL A 478 29.35 -80.99 6.77
CA VAL A 478 30.15 -79.74 6.68
C VAL A 478 31.67 -79.92 6.53
N SER A 479 32.41 -78.97 5.91
CA SER A 479 33.91 -78.99 5.87
C SER A 479 34.62 -77.65 5.63
N ALA A 480 35.92 -77.59 5.92
CA ALA A 480 36.77 -76.39 5.86
C ALA A 480 37.50 -76.17 4.50
N ALA A 481 38.09 -74.98 4.30
CA ALA A 481 38.76 -74.59 3.05
C ALA A 481 40.13 -75.28 2.85
N GLY A 482 40.53 -75.48 1.58
CA GLY A 482 41.73 -76.22 1.19
C GLY A 482 41.64 -77.74 1.38
N ALA A 483 40.47 -78.26 1.79
CA ALA A 483 40.30 -79.62 2.28
C ALA A 483 39.85 -80.64 1.21
N LEU A 484 39.63 -81.88 1.69
CA LEU A 484 39.28 -83.04 0.88
C LEU A 484 38.05 -83.90 1.43
N SER A 485 37.34 -83.62 2.59
CA SER A 485 36.19 -84.40 3.26
C SER A 485 35.30 -83.69 4.41
N CYS A 486 34.15 -84.24 4.97
CA CYS A 486 33.01 -83.52 5.71
C CYS A 486 32.10 -84.21 6.88
N ASP A 487 31.42 -83.49 7.87
CA ASP A 487 30.66 -83.98 9.14
C ASP A 487 29.37 -83.15 9.74
N VAL A 488 28.62 -83.50 10.86
CA VAL A 488 27.09 -83.29 11.14
C VAL A 488 26.52 -82.39 12.37
N CYS A 489 25.17 -82.09 12.51
CA CYS A 489 24.44 -81.14 13.51
C CYS A 489 23.11 -81.59 14.34
N PRO A 490 22.64 -80.90 15.46
CA PRO A 490 21.53 -81.28 16.44
C PRO A 490 20.39 -80.24 16.92
N SER A 491 19.38 -80.66 17.72
CA SER A 491 18.13 -79.93 18.19
C SER A 491 18.20 -78.74 19.18
N GLY A 492 17.12 -77.92 19.17
CA GLY A 492 16.89 -76.79 20.09
C GLY A 492 17.63 -75.51 19.67
N TYR A 493 18.40 -75.65 18.60
CA TYR A 493 19.23 -74.68 17.94
C TYR A 493 18.97 -74.78 16.44
N GLN A 494 19.16 -73.70 15.71
CA GLN A 494 19.20 -73.69 14.25
C GLN A 494 20.65 -73.78 13.74
N CYS A 495 20.90 -74.69 12.79
CA CYS A 495 22.14 -74.81 12.01
C CYS A 495 21.87 -74.43 10.54
N PRO A 496 22.09 -73.18 10.12
CA PRO A 496 21.70 -72.73 8.77
C PRO A 496 22.72 -73.01 7.66
N ASP A 497 23.99 -73.31 7.98
CA ASP A 497 25.09 -73.36 7.01
C ASP A 497 25.91 -74.67 7.15
N ASN A 498 26.49 -75.14 6.04
CA ASN A 498 27.28 -76.37 5.97
C ASN A 498 28.80 -76.14 5.81
N THR A 499 29.30 -74.97 6.18
CA THR A 499 30.72 -74.60 6.05
C THR A 499 31.50 -74.51 7.37
N ASP A 500 30.82 -74.43 8.53
CA ASP A 500 31.45 -74.35 9.86
C ASP A 500 30.73 -75.26 10.88
N PRO A 501 31.38 -76.28 11.46
CA PRO A 501 30.79 -77.18 12.46
C PRO A 501 30.53 -76.55 13.85
N THR A 502 30.79 -75.26 14.07
CA THR A 502 30.79 -74.64 15.42
C THR A 502 29.70 -73.59 15.69
N ALA A 503 28.81 -73.30 14.74
CA ALA A 503 27.95 -72.09 14.73
C ALA A 503 26.42 -72.33 14.93
N ASN A 504 25.99 -72.94 16.04
CA ASN A 504 24.57 -73.28 16.31
C ASN A 504 23.87 -72.23 17.21
N THR A 505 22.61 -71.83 16.92
CA THR A 505 21.91 -70.69 17.62
C THR A 505 20.54 -71.04 18.25
N PRO A 506 20.19 -70.69 19.51
CA PRO A 506 18.94 -71.09 20.20
C PRO A 506 17.71 -70.14 20.03
N CYS A 507 16.49 -70.66 20.23
CA CYS A 507 15.20 -69.94 20.07
C CYS A 507 14.77 -69.06 21.29
N ALA A 508 13.87 -68.08 21.07
CA ALA A 508 13.46 -67.05 22.05
C ALA A 508 12.06 -67.25 22.68
N ASN A 509 11.82 -66.68 23.87
CA ASN A 509 10.55 -66.82 24.60
C ASN A 509 9.33 -66.33 23.80
N GLY A 510 8.30 -67.19 23.72
CA GLY A 510 7.17 -67.02 22.80
C GLY A 510 7.33 -67.76 21.46
N THR A 511 8.44 -68.51 21.24
CA THR A 511 8.76 -69.25 20.00
C THR A 511 9.47 -70.61 20.21
N TYR A 512 9.40 -71.61 19.31
CA TYR A 512 9.98 -72.98 19.51
C TYR A 512 10.54 -73.74 18.25
N SER A 513 11.33 -74.85 18.42
CA SER A 513 11.96 -75.73 17.37
C SER A 513 12.44 -77.17 17.85
N LEU A 514 12.82 -78.13 16.95
CA LEU A 514 13.17 -79.57 17.22
C LEU A 514 14.50 -80.09 16.54
N ASP A 515 14.69 -81.43 16.36
CA ASP A 515 15.93 -82.14 15.91
C ASP A 515 16.04 -82.27 14.39
N SER A 516 17.23 -81.95 13.83
CA SER A 516 17.49 -81.80 12.37
C SER A 516 16.73 -80.66 11.68
N ASP A 517 15.98 -79.85 12.44
CA ASP A 517 15.31 -78.64 11.95
C ASP A 517 16.28 -77.45 11.85
N THR A 518 15.90 -76.45 11.04
CA THR A 518 16.77 -75.31 10.72
C THR A 518 16.24 -73.93 11.15
N THR A 519 15.05 -73.80 11.79
CA THR A 519 14.42 -72.51 12.21
C THR A 519 13.41 -72.62 13.39
N CYS A 520 12.89 -71.50 13.93
CA CYS A 520 11.92 -71.40 15.06
C CYS A 520 10.59 -70.66 14.73
N THR A 521 9.47 -70.89 15.48
CA THR A 521 8.07 -70.41 15.15
C THR A 521 7.31 -69.70 16.31
N SER A 522 6.40 -68.71 16.08
CA SER A 522 5.78 -67.78 17.08
C SER A 522 4.22 -67.82 17.29
N CYS A 523 3.68 -67.06 18.28
CA CYS A 523 2.32 -67.21 18.88
C CYS A 523 1.29 -66.03 18.65
N PRO A 524 -0.05 -66.27 18.57
CA PRO A 524 -1.05 -65.33 17.98
C PRO A 524 -1.79 -64.34 18.92
N ALA A 525 -2.64 -63.47 18.35
CA ALA A 525 -3.46 -62.45 19.04
C ALA A 525 -4.72 -63.00 19.73
N GLY A 526 -5.14 -62.36 20.83
CA GLY A 526 -6.19 -62.86 21.74
C GLY A 526 -5.76 -64.07 22.59
N LYS A 527 -4.51 -64.54 22.42
CA LYS A 527 -3.93 -65.74 23.05
C LYS A 527 -2.55 -65.47 23.67
N TYR A 528 -1.99 -66.48 24.37
CA TYR A 528 -0.65 -66.43 24.96
C TYR A 528 0.08 -67.79 25.08
N CYS A 529 1.43 -67.79 25.05
CA CYS A 529 2.28 -69.00 25.00
C CYS A 529 3.54 -68.93 25.93
N PRO A 530 3.87 -69.96 26.74
CA PRO A 530 4.93 -69.85 27.77
C PRO A 530 6.24 -70.69 27.63
N SER A 531 6.49 -71.45 26.56
CA SER A 531 7.70 -72.33 26.46
C SER A 531 8.33 -72.36 25.06
N THR A 532 9.63 -72.71 24.96
CA THR A 532 10.43 -72.62 23.71
C THR A 532 10.90 -73.95 23.11
N THR A 533 10.51 -75.08 23.68
CA THR A 533 10.77 -76.44 23.13
C THR A 533 9.48 -77.24 22.97
N SER A 534 8.32 -76.56 22.99
CA SER A 534 6.98 -77.15 22.99
C SER A 534 5.93 -76.18 22.43
N SER A 535 4.80 -76.70 21.92
CA SER A 535 3.92 -76.05 20.94
C SER A 535 2.46 -75.83 21.41
N ILE A 536 2.21 -75.16 22.55
CA ILE A 536 0.88 -75.10 23.21
C ILE A 536 0.47 -73.64 23.59
N GLU A 537 -0.80 -73.26 23.35
CA GLU A 537 -1.36 -71.88 23.43
C GLU A 537 -2.69 -71.75 24.24
N TYR A 538 -3.06 -70.55 24.74
CA TYR A 538 -4.27 -70.29 25.59
C TYR A 538 -4.98 -68.93 25.34
N ASP A 539 -6.31 -68.80 25.54
CA ASP A 539 -7.19 -67.62 25.24
C ASP A 539 -7.52 -66.64 26.40
N CYS A 540 -7.98 -65.41 26.09
CA CYS A 540 -8.48 -64.38 27.04
C CYS A 540 -10.03 -64.35 27.25
N THR A 541 -10.51 -63.84 28.40
CA THR A 541 -11.93 -63.84 28.84
C THR A 541 -12.67 -62.49 28.70
N ASP A 542 -14.02 -62.47 28.82
CA ASP A 542 -14.84 -61.25 28.72
C ASP A 542 -14.53 -60.22 29.82
N GLY A 543 -14.58 -58.93 29.46
CA GLY A 543 -14.08 -57.83 30.30
C GLY A 543 -12.55 -57.72 30.36
N TYR A 544 -11.81 -58.56 29.64
CA TYR A 544 -10.35 -58.56 29.52
C TYR A 544 -9.88 -58.62 28.05
N TYR A 545 -8.64 -58.23 27.74
CA TYR A 545 -8.10 -58.19 26.36
C TYR A 545 -6.59 -58.47 26.21
N SER A 546 -6.15 -58.81 24.98
CA SER A 546 -4.73 -58.98 24.56
C SER A 546 -4.55 -58.87 23.02
N THR A 547 -3.44 -58.29 22.55
CA THR A 547 -3.20 -57.94 21.13
C THR A 547 -2.17 -58.81 20.38
N GLY A 548 -1.51 -59.78 21.03
CA GLY A 548 -0.68 -60.82 20.38
C GLY A 548 0.80 -60.83 20.75
N GLY A 549 1.46 -61.99 20.54
CA GLY A 549 2.83 -62.25 20.99
C GLY A 549 3.01 -62.29 22.51
N ALA A 550 1.92 -62.42 23.26
CA ALA A 550 1.87 -62.22 24.71
C ALA A 550 2.11 -63.50 25.52
N SER A 551 2.32 -63.32 26.83
CA SER A 551 2.36 -64.39 27.84
C SER A 551 1.28 -64.28 28.94
N VAL A 552 0.34 -63.29 28.88
CA VAL A 552 -0.88 -63.14 29.73
C VAL A 552 -1.83 -61.99 29.22
N CYS A 553 -3.05 -61.77 29.79
CA CYS A 553 -4.09 -60.77 29.38
C CYS A 553 -4.57 -59.78 30.50
N THR A 554 -5.37 -58.71 30.19
CA THR A 554 -5.63 -57.49 31.04
C THR A 554 -7.11 -57.01 31.16
N ILE A 555 -7.59 -56.40 32.28
CA ILE A 555 -9.04 -56.07 32.63
C ILE A 555 -9.59 -54.64 32.31
N CYS A 556 -10.92 -54.47 32.26
CA CYS A 556 -11.72 -53.21 32.18
C CYS A 556 -12.24 -52.61 33.54
N PRO A 557 -12.35 -51.27 33.75
CA PRO A 557 -12.71 -50.63 35.04
C PRO A 557 -14.18 -50.15 35.22
N SER A 558 -14.58 -49.77 36.46
CA SER A 558 -15.87 -49.13 36.83
C SER A 558 -16.00 -47.66 36.46
N GLY A 559 -17.24 -47.20 36.27
CA GLY A 559 -17.54 -45.89 35.69
C GLY A 559 -17.21 -45.81 34.19
N ARG A 560 -16.81 -46.96 33.60
CA ARG A 560 -16.45 -47.12 32.20
C ARG A 560 -17.12 -48.33 31.55
N ALA A 561 -17.12 -48.33 30.22
CA ALA A 561 -17.80 -49.28 29.36
C ALA A 561 -16.83 -49.89 28.32
N CYS A 562 -16.60 -51.21 28.30
CA CYS A 562 -15.64 -51.86 27.39
C CYS A 562 -16.26 -53.00 26.55
N SER A 563 -16.24 -52.93 25.22
CA SER A 563 -17.04 -53.84 24.38
C SER A 563 -16.31 -55.02 23.71
N ASN A 564 -14.98 -55.00 23.51
CA ASN A 564 -14.24 -55.99 22.70
C ASN A 564 -12.97 -56.58 23.39
N LYS A 565 -12.67 -57.87 23.15
CA LYS A 565 -11.53 -58.63 23.72
C LYS A 565 -10.16 -58.41 23.07
N ASP A 566 -10.08 -57.61 22.02
CA ASP A 566 -8.83 -57.15 21.41
C ASP A 566 -8.41 -55.76 21.92
N GLY A 567 -9.23 -55.11 22.75
CA GLY A 567 -8.98 -53.80 23.36
C GLY A 567 -9.59 -52.60 22.61
N SER A 568 -10.39 -52.83 21.57
CA SER A 568 -10.78 -51.80 20.59
C SER A 568 -11.96 -50.86 20.94
N GLY A 569 -12.45 -50.80 22.19
CA GLY A 569 -13.50 -49.81 22.55
C GLY A 569 -13.85 -49.68 24.04
N ILE A 570 -13.46 -48.55 24.67
CA ILE A 570 -13.56 -48.24 26.13
C ILE A 570 -13.96 -46.74 26.37
N VAL A 571 -14.99 -46.40 27.19
CA VAL A 571 -15.50 -45.00 27.45
C VAL A 571 -16.06 -44.72 28.88
N ASP A 572 -16.24 -43.45 29.35
CA ASP A 572 -16.67 -43.00 30.73
C ASP A 572 -18.14 -42.48 30.88
N CYS A 573 -18.65 -42.30 32.13
CA CYS A 573 -19.99 -41.73 32.50
C CYS A 573 -19.95 -40.35 33.24
N LEU A 574 -21.10 -39.63 33.32
CA LEU A 574 -21.21 -38.20 33.76
C LEU A 574 -22.04 -37.95 35.06
N PRO A 575 -21.91 -36.81 35.76
CA PRO A 575 -22.70 -36.48 36.95
C PRO A 575 -24.19 -36.32 36.68
N GLY A 576 -25.02 -36.90 37.54
CA GLY A 576 -26.45 -37.10 37.26
C GLY A 576 -26.74 -38.38 36.47
N SER A 577 -25.72 -39.18 36.13
CA SER A 577 -25.78 -40.46 35.41
C SER A 577 -24.85 -41.53 36.03
N TYR A 578 -24.98 -42.83 35.69
CA TYR A 578 -24.20 -43.92 36.33
C TYR A 578 -23.86 -45.16 35.44
N ALA A 579 -22.81 -45.94 35.83
CA ALA A 579 -22.48 -47.31 35.39
C ALA A 579 -21.43 -48.04 36.29
N GLU A 580 -21.32 -49.39 36.19
CA GLU A 580 -20.58 -50.30 37.10
C GLU A 580 -19.32 -50.98 36.50
N ALA A 581 -18.50 -51.70 37.29
CA ALA A 581 -17.27 -52.38 36.82
C ALA A 581 -17.52 -53.49 35.77
N GLY A 582 -16.79 -53.45 34.65
CA GLY A 582 -16.95 -54.42 33.56
C GLY A 582 -18.21 -54.21 32.71
N SER A 583 -18.85 -53.03 32.80
CA SER A 583 -20.05 -52.67 32.02
C SER A 583 -19.75 -52.34 30.55
N THR A 584 -20.81 -52.01 29.80
CA THR A 584 -20.74 -51.58 28.39
C THR A 584 -21.54 -50.29 28.04
N SER A 585 -22.18 -49.57 28.98
CA SER A 585 -22.87 -48.25 28.74
C SER A 585 -23.32 -47.48 30.04
N CYS A 586 -23.83 -46.22 29.95
CA CYS A 586 -24.20 -45.28 31.06
C CYS A 586 -25.67 -44.72 31.02
N THR A 587 -26.25 -44.15 32.11
CA THR A 587 -27.69 -43.67 32.18
C THR A 587 -28.05 -42.55 33.23
N ASP A 588 -28.97 -41.60 32.93
CA ASP A 588 -29.36 -40.35 33.69
C ASP A 588 -30.43 -40.45 34.84
N CYS A 589 -30.66 -39.34 35.59
CA CYS A 589 -31.54 -39.20 36.79
C CYS A 589 -32.77 -38.24 36.65
N PRO A 590 -34.01 -38.66 37.01
CA PRO A 590 -35.26 -37.92 36.72
C PRO A 590 -35.73 -36.86 37.76
N ALA A 591 -36.73 -36.04 37.38
CA ALA A 591 -37.32 -34.98 38.22
C ALA A 591 -38.36 -35.48 39.24
N GLY A 592 -38.41 -34.83 40.41
CA GLY A 592 -39.05 -35.37 41.62
C GLY A 592 -38.18 -36.41 42.35
N TYR A 593 -37.01 -36.74 41.79
CA TYR A 593 -36.06 -37.73 42.31
C TYR A 593 -34.62 -37.17 42.40
N ALA A 594 -33.76 -37.87 43.13
CA ALA A 594 -32.39 -37.44 43.45
C ALA A 594 -31.33 -38.56 43.42
N CYS A 595 -30.15 -38.29 42.84
CA CYS A 595 -29.06 -39.26 42.56
C CYS A 595 -27.64 -38.69 42.87
N PRO A 596 -26.93 -39.11 43.95
CA PRO A 596 -25.78 -38.34 44.47
C PRO A 596 -24.35 -38.55 43.92
N SER A 597 -24.04 -39.51 43.03
CA SER A 597 -22.62 -39.84 42.69
C SER A 597 -22.39 -40.28 41.23
N THR A 598 -21.14 -40.16 40.77
CA THR A 598 -20.69 -40.39 39.37
C THR A 598 -19.99 -41.73 39.13
N SER A 599 -19.66 -42.45 40.19
CA SER A 599 -18.93 -43.73 40.18
C SER A 599 -19.73 -44.87 40.82
N SER A 600 -21.05 -44.69 40.96
CA SER A 600 -22.03 -45.62 41.53
C SER A 600 -23.47 -45.20 41.15
N ALA A 601 -24.50 -45.96 41.55
CA ALA A 601 -25.72 -46.20 40.74
C ALA A 601 -27.13 -46.03 41.41
N GLN A 602 -27.45 -44.92 42.09
CA GLN A 602 -28.64 -44.85 43.02
C GLN A 602 -29.58 -43.61 42.87
N GLN A 603 -30.91 -43.75 43.14
CA GLN A 603 -31.99 -42.70 42.99
C GLN A 603 -33.06 -42.65 44.15
N ILE A 604 -33.75 -41.51 44.48
CA ILE A 604 -34.66 -41.28 45.67
C ILE A 604 -35.81 -40.21 45.44
N GLU A 605 -37.09 -40.35 45.93
CA GLU A 605 -38.31 -39.48 45.70
C GLU A 605 -38.77 -38.51 46.85
N CYS A 606 -39.63 -37.49 46.58
CA CYS A 606 -40.14 -36.44 47.52
C CYS A 606 -41.68 -36.45 47.87
N GLN A 607 -42.16 -35.65 48.85
CA GLN A 607 -43.55 -35.70 49.44
C GLN A 607 -44.27 -34.33 49.54
N PRO A 608 -45.62 -34.24 49.67
CA PRO A 608 -46.32 -32.93 49.76
C PRO A 608 -45.92 -32.12 51.00
N GLY A 609 -45.69 -30.82 50.82
CA GLY A 609 -44.94 -29.99 51.77
C GLY A 609 -43.42 -30.02 51.56
N SER A 610 -42.93 -30.70 50.51
CA SER A 610 -41.52 -30.71 50.05
C SER A 610 -41.41 -30.86 48.52
N TYR A 611 -40.25 -30.55 47.92
CA TYR A 611 -40.04 -30.60 46.46
C TYR A 611 -38.59 -30.97 46.02
N SER A 612 -38.42 -31.28 44.73
CA SER A 612 -37.13 -31.44 44.01
C SER A 612 -37.31 -31.20 42.49
N LEU A 613 -36.25 -30.74 41.80
CA LEU A 613 -36.25 -30.26 40.41
C LEU A 613 -35.69 -31.25 39.36
N GLY A 614 -35.05 -32.36 39.77
CA GLY A 614 -34.41 -33.33 38.86
C GLY A 614 -32.92 -33.08 38.59
N ALA A 615 -32.18 -34.16 38.30
CA ALA A 615 -30.71 -34.20 38.36
C ALA A 615 -30.11 -33.68 39.69
N GLN A 616 -30.89 -33.69 40.77
CA GLN A 616 -30.52 -33.24 42.12
C GLN A 616 -30.08 -34.41 43.00
N THR A 617 -29.73 -34.15 44.26
CA THR A 617 -29.17 -35.16 45.18
C THR A 617 -29.94 -35.32 46.52
N SER A 618 -30.98 -34.51 46.79
CA SER A 618 -31.97 -34.71 47.88
C SER A 618 -33.26 -33.86 47.71
N CYS A 619 -34.25 -34.00 48.61
CA CYS A 619 -35.55 -33.30 48.63
C CYS A 619 -35.67 -32.27 49.79
N THR A 620 -36.48 -31.21 49.64
CA THR A 620 -36.50 -30.05 50.59
C THR A 620 -37.90 -29.64 51.08
N LEU A 621 -38.08 -29.39 52.39
CA LEU A 621 -39.34 -28.97 53.06
C LEU A 621 -39.71 -27.49 52.87
N CYS A 622 -41.01 -27.15 52.96
CA CYS A 622 -41.58 -25.81 52.75
C CYS A 622 -41.69 -24.96 54.05
N PRO A 623 -41.05 -23.78 54.16
CA PRO A 623 -40.96 -22.99 55.40
C PRO A 623 -42.16 -22.07 55.69
N ALA A 624 -42.21 -21.48 56.90
CA ALA A 624 -43.17 -20.41 57.23
C ALA A 624 -42.96 -19.17 56.33
N GLY A 625 -44.03 -18.46 56.02
CA GLY A 625 -44.05 -17.42 54.98
C GLY A 625 -44.13 -17.95 53.54
N SER A 626 -44.10 -19.26 53.31
CA SER A 626 -44.26 -19.92 52.00
C SER A 626 -45.34 -21.02 52.04
N TYR A 627 -45.86 -21.42 50.88
CA TYR A 627 -46.83 -22.52 50.75
C TYR A 627 -46.54 -23.42 49.53
N CYS A 628 -46.86 -24.72 49.66
CA CYS A 628 -46.51 -25.76 48.67
C CYS A 628 -47.70 -26.72 48.40
N PRO A 629 -48.48 -26.55 47.30
CA PRO A 629 -49.82 -27.14 47.18
C PRO A 629 -49.99 -28.50 46.44
N SER A 630 -48.97 -29.11 45.82
CA SER A 630 -49.15 -30.41 45.08
C SER A 630 -47.86 -31.23 44.91
N THR A 631 -47.98 -32.53 44.60
CA THR A 631 -46.91 -33.56 44.63
C THR A 631 -46.19 -33.85 43.31
N THR A 632 -46.49 -33.15 42.23
CA THR A 632 -45.83 -33.36 40.92
C THR A 632 -45.31 -32.06 40.30
N THR A 633 -45.17 -31.01 41.12
CA THR A 633 -44.69 -29.68 40.72
C THR A 633 -43.59 -29.22 41.66
N ASN A 634 -42.60 -28.54 41.10
CA ASN A 634 -41.26 -28.32 41.64
C ASN A 634 -41.08 -26.93 42.30
N LEU A 635 -42.14 -26.40 42.92
CA LEU A 635 -42.25 -24.97 43.28
C LEU A 635 -42.64 -24.74 44.74
N GLU A 636 -41.78 -23.99 45.43
CA GLU A 636 -42.09 -23.24 46.65
C GLU A 636 -42.68 -21.87 46.28
N ILE A 637 -43.75 -21.44 46.96
CA ILE A 637 -44.44 -20.17 46.65
C ILE A 637 -44.51 -19.32 47.93
N THR A 638 -43.67 -18.27 48.00
CA THR A 638 -43.68 -17.30 49.10
C THR A 638 -44.95 -16.46 49.10
N CYS A 639 -45.45 -16.12 50.29
CA CYS A 639 -46.58 -15.21 50.44
C CYS A 639 -46.20 -13.78 50.00
N PRO A 640 -47.06 -13.09 49.22
CA PRO A 640 -46.77 -11.73 48.77
C PRO A 640 -46.71 -10.75 49.95
N ASP A 641 -45.86 -9.74 49.83
CA ASP A 641 -45.68 -8.70 50.86
C ASP A 641 -47.01 -8.07 51.29
N GLY A 642 -47.16 -7.82 52.59
CA GLY A 642 -48.44 -7.42 53.19
C GLY A 642 -49.42 -8.58 53.43
N SER A 643 -48.94 -9.83 53.37
CA SER A 643 -49.66 -11.05 53.79
C SER A 643 -48.79 -12.00 54.62
N PHE A 644 -49.39 -12.83 55.46
CA PHE A 644 -48.70 -13.77 56.36
C PHE A 644 -49.18 -15.23 56.23
N ALA A 645 -48.32 -16.19 56.58
CA ALA A 645 -48.64 -17.63 56.65
C ALA A 645 -47.66 -18.42 57.55
N LEU A 646 -48.18 -19.46 58.22
CA LEU A 646 -47.45 -20.32 59.16
C LEU A 646 -46.74 -21.50 58.46
N ALA A 647 -45.84 -22.20 59.16
CA ALA A 647 -45.12 -23.36 58.60
C ALA A 647 -46.08 -24.49 58.14
N ASN A 648 -45.70 -25.18 57.05
CA ASN A 648 -46.52 -26.20 56.37
C ASN A 648 -47.87 -25.68 55.81
N ALA A 649 -48.00 -24.38 55.54
CA ALA A 649 -49.20 -23.81 54.94
C ALA A 649 -49.41 -24.23 53.47
N THR A 650 -50.66 -24.09 53.01
CA THR A 650 -51.07 -24.27 51.60
C THR A 650 -51.75 -23.02 51.00
N SER A 651 -51.73 -21.85 51.67
CA SER A 651 -52.23 -20.53 51.20
C SER A 651 -51.90 -19.37 52.19
N CYS A 652 -52.05 -18.10 51.78
CA CYS A 652 -51.64 -16.87 52.52
C CYS A 652 -52.78 -15.86 52.83
N THR A 653 -52.61 -14.92 53.80
CA THR A 653 -53.67 -13.98 54.29
C THR A 653 -53.21 -12.50 54.39
N GLN A 654 -53.95 -11.51 53.85
CA GLN A 654 -53.54 -10.07 53.72
C GLN A 654 -53.88 -9.10 54.88
N CYS A 655 -53.15 -7.98 54.98
CA CYS A 655 -53.25 -6.94 56.02
C CYS A 655 -54.04 -5.63 55.67
N PRO A 656 -54.57 -4.87 56.66
CA PRO A 656 -55.45 -3.71 56.45
C PRO A 656 -54.73 -2.37 56.20
N SER A 657 -55.50 -1.32 55.84
CA SER A 657 -55.02 0.06 55.58
C SER A 657 -54.68 0.85 56.85
N GLY A 658 -53.67 1.74 56.77
CA GLY A 658 -53.14 2.50 57.91
C GLY A 658 -52.11 1.75 58.77
N TYR A 659 -51.88 0.46 58.51
CA TYR A 659 -51.01 -0.42 59.27
C TYR A 659 -49.98 -1.11 58.37
N GLU A 660 -48.80 -1.39 58.94
CA GLU A 660 -47.76 -2.22 58.34
C GLU A 660 -47.65 -3.61 59.01
N CYS A 661 -47.35 -4.61 58.18
CA CYS A 661 -47.10 -5.99 58.57
C CYS A 661 -45.69 -6.40 58.13
N SER A 662 -44.69 -6.00 58.92
CA SER A 662 -43.28 -5.98 58.54
C SER A 662 -42.60 -7.35 58.58
N ASP A 663 -43.17 -8.32 59.31
CA ASP A 663 -42.74 -9.73 59.34
C ASP A 663 -43.90 -10.67 58.98
N PRO A 664 -43.84 -11.41 57.85
CA PRO A 664 -44.89 -12.35 57.42
C PRO A 664 -44.96 -13.65 58.25
N ASN A 665 -44.14 -13.78 59.31
CA ASN A 665 -44.20 -14.89 60.28
C ASN A 665 -44.79 -14.46 61.65
N SER A 666 -45.20 -13.21 61.81
CA SER A 666 -45.74 -12.63 63.05
C SER A 666 -47.26 -12.46 63.00
N ASP A 667 -47.94 -12.50 64.15
CA ASP A 667 -49.38 -12.30 64.30
C ASP A 667 -49.78 -10.86 64.74
N THR A 668 -48.84 -9.91 64.65
CA THR A 668 -49.00 -8.52 65.14
C THR A 668 -48.81 -7.45 64.04
N MET A 669 -49.53 -6.34 64.14
CA MET A 669 -49.59 -5.25 63.14
C MET A 669 -49.33 -3.86 63.76
N THR A 670 -48.66 -2.96 63.02
CA THR A 670 -48.11 -1.68 63.56
C THR A 670 -48.57 -0.45 62.77
N ILE A 671 -48.71 0.74 63.38
CA ILE A 671 -49.26 1.96 62.74
C ILE A 671 -48.18 2.90 62.15
N CYS A 672 -48.50 3.62 61.07
CA CYS A 672 -47.58 4.52 60.36
C CYS A 672 -47.24 5.83 61.09
N SER A 673 -45.99 6.29 60.92
CA SER A 673 -45.46 7.55 61.47
C SER A 673 -45.59 8.75 60.51
N PRO A 674 -45.55 10.02 61.00
CA PRO A 674 -45.64 11.21 60.14
C PRO A 674 -44.59 11.25 59.02
N GLY A 675 -45.00 11.65 57.82
CA GLY A 675 -44.18 11.60 56.59
C GLY A 675 -44.26 10.28 55.82
N TYR A 676 -45.01 9.30 56.34
CA TYR A 676 -45.25 7.98 55.75
C TYR A 676 -46.76 7.67 55.73
N TYR A 677 -47.23 6.86 54.76
CA TYR A 677 -48.64 6.50 54.60
C TYR A 677 -48.84 5.03 54.21
N SER A 678 -50.04 4.46 54.41
CA SER A 678 -50.37 3.12 53.93
C SER A 678 -51.84 2.93 53.52
N LEU A 679 -52.04 2.47 52.28
CA LEU A 679 -53.37 2.28 51.68
C LEU A 679 -53.92 0.84 51.81
N GLY A 680 -53.24 -0.02 52.57
CA GLY A 680 -53.62 -1.43 52.82
C GLY A 680 -52.82 -2.44 52.03
N GLY A 681 -52.64 -3.64 52.61
CA GLY A 681 -51.83 -4.70 52.04
C GLY A 681 -50.33 -4.38 51.93
N GLN A 682 -49.77 -3.56 52.82
CA GLN A 682 -48.36 -3.13 52.76
C GLN A 682 -47.50 -3.70 53.89
N LYS A 683 -46.28 -4.11 53.54
CA LYS A 683 -45.27 -4.63 54.48
C LYS A 683 -44.71 -3.56 55.41
N GLN A 684 -44.46 -2.37 54.88
CA GLN A 684 -43.99 -1.20 55.62
C GLN A 684 -44.72 0.05 55.11
N CYS A 685 -44.86 1.04 55.98
CA CYS A 685 -45.45 2.32 55.62
C CYS A 685 -44.59 3.01 54.56
N THR A 686 -45.24 3.57 53.54
CA THR A 686 -44.56 4.15 52.37
C THR A 686 -44.10 5.57 52.68
N GLN A 687 -42.79 5.85 52.62
CA GLN A 687 -42.25 7.21 52.75
C GLN A 687 -42.81 8.11 51.64
N CYS A 688 -43.13 9.36 51.95
CA CYS A 688 -43.57 10.31 50.93
C CYS A 688 -42.46 10.51 49.86
N PRO A 689 -42.69 10.16 48.59
CA PRO A 689 -41.63 10.19 47.58
C PRO A 689 -41.29 11.63 47.16
N GLU A 690 -40.08 11.81 46.64
CA GLU A 690 -39.56 13.11 46.23
C GLU A 690 -40.43 13.79 45.17
N GLY A 691 -40.57 15.12 45.26
CA GLY A 691 -41.50 15.91 44.44
C GLY A 691 -42.97 15.87 44.90
N TYR A 692 -43.27 15.21 46.02
CA TYR A 692 -44.61 15.14 46.62
C TYR A 692 -44.60 15.60 48.08
N MET A 693 -45.79 15.83 48.65
CA MET A 693 -46.06 16.07 50.08
C MET A 693 -47.20 15.17 50.57
N CYS A 694 -47.14 14.71 51.82
CA CYS A 694 -48.12 13.77 52.38
C CYS A 694 -48.78 14.34 53.65
N PRO A 695 -50.00 14.90 53.55
CA PRO A 695 -50.65 15.59 54.67
C PRO A 695 -51.31 14.66 55.71
N ASN A 696 -51.60 13.38 55.40
CA ASN A 696 -52.09 12.40 56.37
C ASN A 696 -51.64 10.95 56.03
N ILE A 697 -51.89 10.01 56.95
CA ILE A 697 -51.41 8.62 56.86
C ILE A 697 -52.32 7.64 56.08
N GLU A 698 -53.56 8.04 55.75
CA GLU A 698 -54.59 7.17 55.15
C GLU A 698 -54.90 7.50 53.68
N THR A 699 -54.63 8.72 53.18
CA THR A 699 -55.01 9.15 51.81
C THR A 699 -53.84 9.37 50.85
N GLY A 700 -52.58 9.37 51.32
CA GLY A 700 -51.39 9.36 50.47
C GLY A 700 -50.83 10.71 50.04
N LYS A 701 -50.27 10.77 48.82
CA LYS A 701 -49.35 11.82 48.35
C LYS A 701 -50.00 12.85 47.39
N GLU A 702 -49.66 14.13 47.56
CA GLU A 702 -50.02 15.25 46.69
C GLU A 702 -48.77 15.84 45.99
N LEU A 703 -48.91 16.39 44.78
CA LEU A 703 -47.78 16.80 43.91
C LEU A 703 -47.34 18.25 44.15
N CYS A 704 -46.03 18.52 44.13
CA CYS A 704 -45.49 19.89 44.27
C CYS A 704 -45.79 20.80 43.04
N PRO A 705 -46.05 22.11 43.25
CA PRO A 705 -46.23 23.08 42.17
C PRO A 705 -44.95 23.32 41.32
N THR A 706 -45.13 23.79 40.08
CA THR A 706 -44.03 24.16 39.17
C THR A 706 -43.07 25.19 39.78
N GLY A 707 -41.76 24.95 39.69
CA GLY A 707 -40.71 25.82 40.26
C GLY A 707 -40.26 25.46 41.68
N PHE A 708 -40.87 24.44 42.28
CA PHE A 708 -40.59 23.93 43.63
C PHE A 708 -40.19 22.44 43.57
N TYR A 709 -39.36 22.02 44.53
CA TYR A 709 -38.89 20.64 44.73
C TYR A 709 -39.18 20.18 46.17
N SER A 710 -39.16 18.87 46.42
CA SER A 710 -39.40 18.27 47.73
C SER A 710 -38.55 17.00 47.88
N THR A 711 -37.85 16.87 49.01
CA THR A 711 -37.01 15.70 49.32
C THR A 711 -37.82 14.59 50.01
N SER A 712 -37.29 13.35 49.98
CA SER A 712 -38.00 12.17 50.49
C SER A 712 -38.43 12.32 51.96
N GLY A 713 -39.71 12.07 52.23
CA GLY A 713 -40.33 12.18 53.55
C GLY A 713 -40.74 13.61 53.96
N SER A 714 -40.57 14.61 53.10
CA SER A 714 -41.00 15.98 53.42
C SER A 714 -42.53 16.11 53.49
N THR A 715 -43.00 16.92 54.43
CA THR A 715 -44.42 17.30 54.55
C THR A 715 -44.76 18.58 53.78
N ASN A 716 -43.82 19.19 53.04
CA ASN A 716 -44.03 20.44 52.28
C ASN A 716 -42.98 20.66 51.15
N CYS A 717 -43.25 21.54 50.19
CA CYS A 717 -42.40 21.81 49.01
C CYS A 717 -41.59 23.14 49.14
N THR A 718 -40.40 23.20 48.51
CA THR A 718 -39.42 24.30 48.62
C THR A 718 -39.00 24.85 47.25
N GLY A 719 -38.80 26.17 47.09
CA GLY A 719 -38.49 26.79 45.79
C GLY A 719 -37.03 26.62 45.32
N CYS A 720 -36.81 26.59 43.99
CA CYS A 720 -35.45 26.62 43.40
C CYS A 720 -34.75 27.98 43.60
N GLU A 721 -33.44 27.97 43.90
CA GLU A 721 -32.61 29.18 44.10
C GLU A 721 -32.03 29.75 42.79
N ALA A 722 -31.48 30.96 42.81
CA ALA A 722 -30.79 31.56 41.66
C ALA A 722 -29.54 30.76 41.26
N GLY A 723 -29.23 30.70 39.97
CA GLY A 723 -28.20 29.82 39.38
C GLY A 723 -28.69 28.39 39.11
N PHE A 724 -29.88 28.04 39.60
CA PHE A 724 -30.50 26.72 39.44
C PHE A 724 -31.89 26.83 38.79
N TYR A 725 -32.40 25.70 38.29
CA TYR A 725 -33.75 25.57 37.76
C TYR A 725 -34.40 24.23 38.14
N CYS A 726 -35.73 24.24 38.20
CA CYS A 726 -36.57 23.09 38.56
C CYS A 726 -37.37 22.64 37.31
N PRO A 727 -36.81 21.76 36.45
CA PRO A 727 -37.35 21.49 35.10
C PRO A 727 -38.71 20.79 35.03
N SER A 728 -39.19 20.18 36.12
CA SER A 728 -40.49 19.50 36.14
C SER A 728 -41.17 19.61 37.51
N THR A 729 -42.49 19.35 37.54
CA THR A 729 -43.29 19.21 38.78
C THR A 729 -42.91 17.99 39.62
N TYR A 730 -42.08 17.10 39.08
CA TYR A 730 -41.57 15.90 39.76
C TYR A 730 -40.09 16.05 40.14
N ALA A 731 -39.54 17.27 40.08
CA ALA A 731 -38.13 17.52 40.40
C ALA A 731 -37.86 17.25 41.88
N SER A 732 -36.99 16.28 42.15
CA SER A 732 -36.49 15.97 43.50
C SER A 732 -35.23 16.75 43.87
N ALA A 733 -34.49 17.24 42.87
CA ALA A 733 -33.30 18.05 43.02
C ALA A 733 -33.36 19.29 42.12
N LYS A 734 -32.76 20.38 42.59
CA LYS A 734 -32.48 21.58 41.79
C LYS A 734 -31.36 21.26 40.78
N ALA A 735 -31.56 21.60 39.50
CA ALA A 735 -30.54 21.42 38.46
C ALA A 735 -29.72 22.70 38.29
N GLU A 736 -28.40 22.59 38.18
CA GLU A 736 -27.51 23.72 37.89
C GLU A 736 -27.76 24.25 36.47
N CYS A 737 -27.69 25.57 36.27
CA CYS A 737 -27.61 26.10 34.92
C CYS A 737 -26.25 25.73 34.29
N PRO A 738 -26.24 25.04 33.13
CA PRO A 738 -25.01 24.68 32.44
C PRO A 738 -24.30 25.93 31.89
N ALA A 739 -23.02 25.79 31.55
CA ALA A 739 -22.24 26.87 30.97
C ALA A 739 -22.93 27.47 29.71
N GLY A 740 -22.90 28.80 29.62
CA GLY A 740 -23.64 29.60 28.63
C GLY A 740 -25.07 29.98 29.03
N TYR A 741 -25.56 29.55 30.20
CA TYR A 741 -26.92 29.83 30.67
C TYR A 741 -26.98 30.34 32.11
N TYR A 742 -28.01 31.12 32.45
CA TYR A 742 -28.23 31.71 33.77
C TYR A 742 -29.68 31.56 34.28
N SER A 743 -29.89 31.69 35.59
CA SER A 743 -31.23 31.69 36.23
C SER A 743 -31.27 32.64 37.43
N THR A 744 -32.38 33.37 37.60
CA THR A 744 -32.62 34.31 38.71
C THR A 744 -33.41 33.69 39.88
N GLY A 745 -33.75 32.39 39.81
CA GLY A 745 -34.45 31.66 40.88
C GLY A 745 -35.93 31.38 40.59
N THR A 746 -36.48 30.34 41.23
CA THR A 746 -37.84 29.79 41.00
C THR A 746 -38.20 29.48 39.54
N SER A 747 -37.19 29.37 38.67
CA SER A 747 -37.37 29.16 37.23
C SER A 747 -37.49 27.68 36.86
N ILE A 748 -38.27 27.41 35.82
CA ILE A 748 -38.42 26.09 35.19
C ILE A 748 -37.42 25.84 34.05
N ARG A 749 -36.60 26.84 33.68
CA ARG A 749 -35.55 26.75 32.63
C ARG A 749 -34.51 27.85 32.80
N CYS A 750 -33.27 27.60 32.38
CA CYS A 750 -32.23 28.63 32.30
C CYS A 750 -32.33 29.43 31.00
N SER A 751 -31.97 30.70 31.05
CA SER A 751 -31.89 31.61 29.89
C SER A 751 -30.48 31.65 29.33
N LYS A 752 -30.30 31.77 28.01
CA LYS A 752 -28.97 31.92 27.40
C LYS A 752 -28.37 33.28 27.76
N CYS A 753 -27.05 33.33 27.98
CA CYS A 753 -26.35 34.58 28.26
C CYS A 753 -26.15 35.47 27.03
N GLU A 754 -25.85 36.74 27.25
CA GLU A 754 -25.71 37.73 26.18
C GLU A 754 -24.44 37.49 25.34
N TYR A 755 -24.53 37.81 24.04
CA TYR A 755 -23.40 37.72 23.12
C TYR A 755 -22.22 38.58 23.60
N GLY A 756 -20.99 38.07 23.44
CA GLY A 756 -19.78 38.71 23.96
C GLY A 756 -19.43 38.35 25.41
N TYR A 757 -20.26 37.54 26.09
CA TYR A 757 -19.97 36.97 27.41
C TYR A 757 -20.06 35.43 27.37
N ILE A 758 -19.29 34.77 28.24
CA ILE A 758 -19.37 33.34 28.55
C ILE A 758 -19.80 33.21 30.01
N CYS A 759 -20.91 32.51 30.23
CA CYS A 759 -21.37 32.18 31.57
C CYS A 759 -20.76 30.87 32.06
N PRO A 760 -20.00 30.85 33.17
CA PRO A 760 -19.69 29.60 33.87
C PRO A 760 -20.97 28.96 34.42
N ALA A 761 -20.91 27.68 34.79
CA ALA A 761 -22.03 26.99 35.43
C ALA A 761 -22.51 27.72 36.70
N GLN A 762 -23.80 27.60 37.01
CA GLN A 762 -24.49 28.30 38.10
C GLN A 762 -24.53 29.85 37.97
N SER A 763 -24.36 30.41 36.77
CA SER A 763 -24.47 31.87 36.56
C SER A 763 -25.84 32.41 36.98
N THR A 764 -25.84 33.51 37.72
CA THR A 764 -27.04 34.21 38.21
C THR A 764 -27.39 35.47 37.42
N SER A 765 -26.54 35.86 36.47
CA SER A 765 -26.62 37.09 35.66
C SER A 765 -26.31 36.77 34.19
N PRO A 766 -26.92 37.46 33.21
CA PRO A 766 -26.55 37.37 31.79
C PRO A 766 -25.15 37.90 31.48
N THR A 767 -24.58 38.73 32.37
CA THR A 767 -23.25 39.38 32.23
C THR A 767 -22.41 39.16 33.50
N PRO A 768 -21.86 37.95 33.71
CA PRO A 768 -21.09 37.64 34.92
C PRO A 768 -19.73 38.35 34.96
N SER A 769 -19.32 38.80 36.15
CA SER A 769 -18.05 39.47 36.41
C SER A 769 -16.87 38.56 36.07
N GLY A 770 -16.08 38.94 35.06
CA GLY A 770 -14.97 38.11 34.57
C GLY A 770 -15.34 37.13 33.44
N GLY A 771 -16.61 37.07 33.03
CA GLY A 771 -17.07 36.27 31.89
C GLY A 771 -17.02 36.99 30.54
N GLY A 772 -16.42 38.17 30.43
CA GLY A 772 -16.29 38.87 29.14
C GLY A 772 -15.38 38.10 28.18
N CYS A 773 -15.73 38.04 26.90
CA CYS A 773 -14.98 37.29 25.90
C CYS A 773 -13.50 37.76 25.84
N PRO A 774 -12.51 36.86 25.95
CA PRO A 774 -11.10 37.25 25.86
C PRO A 774 -10.70 37.61 24.42
N LYS A 775 -9.69 38.46 24.29
CA LYS A 775 -8.93 38.70 23.05
C LYS A 775 -8.46 37.39 22.40
N GLY A 776 -8.19 37.45 21.10
CA GLY A 776 -7.84 36.30 20.25
C GLY A 776 -9.05 35.57 19.66
N GLY A 777 -10.29 35.91 20.02
CA GLY A 777 -11.49 35.25 19.51
C GLY A 777 -12.78 36.04 19.73
N TRP A 778 -13.92 35.37 19.61
CA TRP A 778 -15.26 35.95 19.80
C TRP A 778 -16.20 34.93 20.45
N CYS A 779 -17.26 35.39 21.10
CA CYS A 779 -18.10 34.54 21.96
C CYS A 779 -19.60 34.61 21.61
N ASP A 780 -20.18 33.44 21.34
CA ASP A 780 -21.57 33.27 20.89
C ASP A 780 -22.61 33.19 22.04
N GLY A 781 -22.22 33.59 23.26
CA GLY A 781 -22.99 33.39 24.50
C GLY A 781 -22.76 32.02 25.18
N THR A 782 -22.05 31.11 24.52
CA THR A 782 -21.84 29.70 24.96
C THR A 782 -20.38 29.26 24.84
N ASN A 783 -19.74 29.51 23.69
CA ASN A 783 -18.37 29.06 23.38
C ASN A 783 -17.43 30.24 23.10
N PHE A 784 -16.13 30.04 23.38
CA PHE A 784 -15.06 30.87 22.83
C PHE A 784 -14.64 30.31 21.46
N ASN A 785 -14.80 31.12 20.42
CA ASN A 785 -14.36 30.80 19.07
C ASN A 785 -13.06 31.56 18.78
N PRO A 786 -11.88 30.90 18.78
CA PRO A 786 -10.63 31.57 18.46
C PRO A 786 -10.63 32.02 17.00
N CYS A 787 -10.03 33.18 16.73
CA CYS A 787 -9.88 33.70 15.38
C CYS A 787 -9.04 32.75 14.51
N PRO A 788 -9.43 32.45 13.27
CA PRO A 788 -8.70 31.52 12.41
C PRO A 788 -7.31 32.05 12.04
N ALA A 789 -6.39 31.14 11.67
CA ALA A 789 -5.04 31.51 11.25
C ALA A 789 -5.06 32.54 10.10
N GLY A 790 -4.11 33.48 10.12
CA GLY A 790 -4.13 34.64 9.22
C GLY A 790 -5.03 35.78 9.69
N THR A 791 -5.74 35.64 10.82
CA THR A 791 -6.51 36.72 11.47
C THR A 791 -6.12 36.86 12.94
N PHE A 792 -6.39 38.03 13.53
CA PHE A 792 -6.14 38.34 14.94
C PHE A 792 -7.31 39.13 15.53
N ASN A 793 -7.46 39.13 16.85
CA ASN A 793 -8.39 40.04 17.54
C ASN A 793 -7.76 40.55 18.85
N ASN A 794 -7.65 41.86 18.99
CA ASN A 794 -7.08 42.54 20.16
C ASN A 794 -8.16 43.10 21.12
N TYR A 795 -9.44 42.93 20.82
CA TYR A 795 -10.56 43.43 21.62
C TYR A 795 -11.16 42.34 22.53
N ASN A 796 -11.54 42.72 23.75
CA ASN A 796 -12.35 41.88 24.64
C ASN A 796 -13.85 42.14 24.36
N GLY A 797 -14.70 41.15 24.66
CA GLY A 797 -16.17 41.25 24.53
C GLY A 797 -16.70 41.05 23.10
N SER A 798 -15.87 40.58 22.17
CA SER A 798 -16.25 40.41 20.76
C SER A 798 -17.38 39.40 20.57
N THR A 799 -18.40 39.80 19.81
CA THR A 799 -19.69 39.10 19.68
C THR A 799 -19.86 38.29 18.39
N SER A 800 -18.97 38.45 17.40
CA SER A 800 -19.12 37.86 16.06
C SER A 800 -17.76 37.61 15.39
N PRO A 801 -17.68 36.73 14.36
CA PRO A 801 -16.44 36.44 13.64
C PRO A 801 -15.89 37.66 12.87
N LEU A 802 -16.69 38.69 12.62
CA LEU A 802 -16.23 39.95 11.99
C LEU A 802 -15.24 40.74 12.88
N ALA A 803 -15.09 40.38 14.15
CA ALA A 803 -14.06 40.95 15.03
C ALA A 803 -12.64 40.40 14.77
N CYS A 804 -12.51 39.31 14.00
CA CYS A 804 -11.22 38.76 13.60
C CYS A 804 -10.68 39.52 12.39
N ALA A 805 -9.80 40.49 12.63
CA ALA A 805 -9.17 41.29 11.59
C ALA A 805 -8.07 40.48 10.87
N THR A 806 -7.97 40.60 9.55
CA THR A 806 -6.88 40.00 8.77
C THR A 806 -5.52 40.55 9.21
N CYS A 807 -4.53 39.66 9.35
CA CYS A 807 -3.14 40.04 9.61
C CYS A 807 -2.67 41.04 8.52
N PRO A 808 -2.13 42.22 8.88
CA PRO A 808 -1.68 43.19 7.88
C PRO A 808 -0.44 42.70 7.12
N SER A 809 -0.24 43.20 5.90
CA SER A 809 0.97 42.91 5.11
C SER A 809 2.25 43.27 5.86
N GLY A 810 3.30 42.48 5.68
CA GLY A 810 4.55 42.59 6.45
C GLY A 810 4.55 41.78 7.76
N TYR A 811 3.40 41.19 8.11
CA TYR A 811 3.23 40.33 9.28
C TYR A 811 2.53 39.02 8.89
N TYR A 812 2.68 38.01 9.74
CA TYR A 812 2.00 36.72 9.63
C TYR A 812 1.28 36.39 10.94
N CYS A 813 0.25 35.55 10.92
CA CYS A 813 -0.54 35.22 12.12
C CYS A 813 -0.68 33.70 12.22
N VAL A 814 0.18 33.06 13.02
CA VAL A 814 0.25 31.59 13.18
C VAL A 814 -0.86 31.04 14.08
N GLY A 815 -1.53 30.00 13.58
CA GLY A 815 -2.51 29.24 14.33
C GLY A 815 -3.78 30.02 14.69
N PRO A 816 -4.77 29.34 15.30
CA PRO A 816 -5.97 30.00 15.78
C PRO A 816 -5.69 30.74 17.11
N GLY A 817 -6.34 31.88 17.33
CA GLY A 817 -6.33 32.57 18.62
C GLY A 817 -5.38 33.77 18.77
N VAL A 818 -4.83 34.30 17.67
CA VAL A 818 -3.80 35.37 17.73
C VAL A 818 -4.37 36.66 18.33
N GLU A 819 -3.75 37.12 19.42
CA GLU A 819 -4.14 38.34 20.15
C GLU A 819 -3.54 39.62 19.57
N SER A 820 -2.33 39.53 19.00
CA SER A 820 -1.59 40.65 18.41
C SER A 820 -0.64 40.13 17.32
N TYR A 821 -0.61 40.81 16.18
CA TYR A 821 0.27 40.48 15.06
C TYR A 821 1.71 41.02 15.22
N THR A 822 1.94 41.96 16.15
CA THR A 822 3.19 42.75 16.21
C THR A 822 4.45 41.94 16.50
N SER A 823 4.33 40.78 17.13
CA SER A 823 5.43 39.84 17.39
C SER A 823 5.78 38.95 16.19
N PHE A 824 4.95 38.92 15.16
CA PHE A 824 5.05 38.00 14.03
C PHE A 824 5.42 38.76 12.74
N VAL A 825 6.58 39.42 12.78
CA VAL A 825 7.13 40.19 11.67
C VAL A 825 7.64 39.25 10.57
N CYS A 826 7.33 39.52 9.31
CA CYS A 826 7.82 38.72 8.19
C CYS A 826 9.36 38.64 8.20
N PRO A 827 9.95 37.43 8.14
CA PRO A 827 11.41 37.27 8.23
C PRO A 827 12.13 37.77 6.97
N THR A 828 13.46 37.89 7.08
CA THR A 828 14.32 38.11 5.91
C THR A 828 14.20 36.94 4.92
N GLY A 829 14.47 37.21 3.65
CA GLY A 829 14.28 36.28 2.53
C GLY A 829 12.83 36.10 2.08
N HIS A 830 11.87 36.72 2.76
CA HIS A 830 10.44 36.52 2.55
C HIS A 830 9.68 37.86 2.51
N TYR A 831 8.45 37.86 2.01
CA TYR A 831 7.53 39.00 2.05
C TYR A 831 6.12 38.52 2.42
N CYS A 832 5.37 39.24 3.25
CA CYS A 832 4.08 38.74 3.76
C CYS A 832 2.92 39.58 3.22
N LEU A 833 2.03 38.94 2.46
CA LEU A 833 0.77 39.53 2.02
C LEU A 833 -0.26 39.59 3.17
N PRO A 834 -1.35 40.36 3.07
CA PRO A 834 -2.42 40.34 4.06
C PRO A 834 -2.96 38.92 4.28
N GLY A 835 -3.24 38.55 5.54
CA GLY A 835 -3.73 37.22 5.90
C GLY A 835 -2.68 36.09 5.85
N THR A 836 -1.38 36.40 5.82
CA THR A 836 -0.33 35.38 5.83
C THR A 836 -0.40 34.52 7.11
N THR A 837 -0.42 33.21 6.94
CA THR A 837 -0.61 32.20 8.00
C THR A 837 0.71 31.58 8.49
N ASP A 838 1.76 31.66 7.69
CA ASP A 838 3.05 30.98 7.87
C ASP A 838 4.17 31.95 7.43
N PRO A 839 5.25 32.13 8.23
CA PRO A 839 6.34 33.06 7.92
C PRO A 839 7.08 32.75 6.61
N ASN A 840 7.06 31.50 6.16
CA ASN A 840 7.80 31.00 5.00
C ASN A 840 6.91 30.87 3.75
N ARG A 841 5.63 31.26 3.81
CA ARG A 841 4.65 31.05 2.72
C ARG A 841 5.02 31.74 1.39
N TYR A 842 5.79 32.81 1.47
CA TYR A 842 6.07 33.73 0.37
C TYR A 842 7.57 34.09 0.36
N PRO A 843 8.45 33.13 0.01
CA PRO A 843 9.87 33.38 -0.13
C PRO A 843 10.14 34.26 -1.36
N CYS A 844 11.24 35.00 -1.34
CA CYS A 844 11.77 35.61 -2.56
C CYS A 844 12.07 34.51 -3.60
N PRO A 845 11.69 34.71 -4.88
CA PRO A 845 12.00 33.79 -5.96
C PRO A 845 13.50 33.48 -6.04
N GLY A 846 13.86 32.31 -6.57
CA GLY A 846 15.24 32.02 -6.92
C GLY A 846 15.82 33.14 -7.80
N GLY A 847 17.06 33.52 -7.55
CA GLY A 847 17.72 34.63 -8.24
C GLY A 847 17.54 35.98 -7.57
N TYR A 848 16.75 36.04 -6.50
CA TYR A 848 16.51 37.23 -5.70
C TYR A 848 16.70 36.94 -4.21
N TYR A 849 17.02 37.98 -3.45
CA TYR A 849 17.17 37.93 -2.01
C TYR A 849 16.46 39.09 -1.32
N ASN A 850 16.24 38.99 -0.01
CA ASN A 850 15.77 40.11 0.80
C ASN A 850 16.46 40.09 2.16
N ASP A 851 17.25 41.12 2.47
CA ASP A 851 17.95 41.27 3.75
C ASP A 851 17.15 42.03 4.83
N GLN A 852 15.90 42.43 4.51
CA GLN A 852 15.03 43.21 5.39
C GLN A 852 13.82 42.41 5.89
N THR A 853 13.49 42.57 7.17
CA THR A 853 12.23 42.07 7.74
C THR A 853 11.05 42.98 7.37
N ASN A 854 9.82 42.53 7.61
CA ASN A 854 8.58 43.33 7.45
C ASN A 854 8.28 43.75 6.00
N GLN A 855 8.71 42.96 5.01
CA GLN A 855 8.42 43.24 3.61
C GLN A 855 7.02 42.79 3.20
N THR A 856 6.38 43.57 2.35
CA THR A 856 4.94 43.49 2.05
C THR A 856 4.62 42.96 0.65
N SER A 857 5.61 42.84 -0.24
CA SER A 857 5.43 42.35 -1.61
C SER A 857 6.74 41.83 -2.22
N VAL A 858 6.63 41.07 -3.32
CA VAL A 858 7.77 40.55 -4.08
C VAL A 858 8.70 41.64 -4.63
N ALA A 859 8.23 42.89 -4.76
CA ALA A 859 9.05 44.01 -5.21
C ALA A 859 10.16 44.40 -4.21
N ALA A 860 10.12 43.88 -2.99
CA ALA A 860 11.21 44.00 -2.01
C ALA A 860 12.37 43.01 -2.24
N CYS A 861 12.16 42.00 -3.10
CA CYS A 861 13.21 41.04 -3.44
C CYS A 861 14.19 41.68 -4.43
N LEU A 862 15.44 41.85 -3.99
CA LEU A 862 16.54 42.42 -4.76
C LEU A 862 17.19 41.34 -5.64
N PRO A 863 17.59 41.63 -6.89
CA PRO A 863 18.26 40.66 -7.74
C PRO A 863 19.63 40.27 -7.16
N CYS A 864 20.00 39.00 -7.30
CA CYS A 864 21.29 38.51 -6.82
C CYS A 864 22.46 39.22 -7.53
N PRO A 865 23.49 39.67 -6.80
CA PRO A 865 24.68 40.26 -7.40
C PRO A 865 25.48 39.23 -8.20
N SER A 866 26.31 39.68 -9.14
CA SER A 866 27.16 38.76 -9.93
C SER A 866 28.18 38.03 -9.07
N ARG A 867 28.67 36.89 -9.58
CA ARG A 867 29.58 35.95 -8.88
C ARG A 867 28.95 35.27 -7.66
N LYS A 868 27.66 35.48 -7.42
CA LYS A 868 26.86 34.83 -6.38
C LYS A 868 25.58 34.24 -6.97
N TYR A 869 25.02 33.26 -6.27
CA TYR A 869 23.69 32.73 -6.55
C TYR A 869 22.82 32.80 -5.29
N CYS A 870 21.53 33.02 -5.50
CA CYS A 870 20.54 33.21 -4.45
C CYS A 870 19.47 32.13 -4.59
N PRO A 871 19.55 31.03 -3.83
CA PRO A 871 18.46 30.07 -3.70
C PRO A 871 17.15 30.75 -3.25
N GLN A 872 16.02 30.12 -3.53
CA GLN A 872 14.71 30.61 -3.08
C GLN A 872 14.70 30.88 -1.57
N GLY A 873 14.21 32.05 -1.15
CA GLY A 873 14.19 32.46 0.25
C GLY A 873 15.51 33.02 0.80
N SER A 874 16.46 33.41 -0.05
CA SER A 874 17.76 33.96 0.37
C SER A 874 17.61 35.23 1.24
N SER A 875 18.17 35.19 2.45
CA SER A 875 18.09 36.26 3.45
C SER A 875 19.27 37.25 3.42
N ASN A 876 20.18 37.10 2.46
CA ASN A 876 21.39 37.90 2.26
C ASN A 876 21.77 37.90 0.78
N ASP A 877 22.84 38.60 0.41
CA ASP A 877 23.28 38.85 -0.96
C ASP A 877 23.80 37.62 -1.74
N GLY A 878 23.48 36.40 -1.29
CA GLY A 878 23.75 35.13 -1.97
C GLY A 878 25.03 34.44 -1.54
N LEU A 879 25.14 33.18 -1.96
CA LEU A 879 26.33 32.34 -1.77
C LEU A 879 27.32 32.56 -2.93
N PRO A 880 28.65 32.52 -2.70
CA PRO A 880 29.63 32.59 -3.78
C PRO A 880 29.40 31.45 -4.78
N CYS A 881 29.55 31.76 -6.08
CA CYS A 881 29.34 30.78 -7.13
C CYS A 881 30.28 29.57 -6.93
N PRO A 882 29.77 28.34 -6.84
CA PRO A 882 30.59 27.17 -6.52
C PRO A 882 31.51 26.79 -7.69
N ALA A 883 32.58 26.06 -7.39
CA ALA A 883 33.54 25.61 -8.41
C ALA A 883 32.84 24.74 -9.47
N GLY A 884 33.28 24.86 -10.72
CA GLY A 884 32.68 24.23 -11.89
C GLY A 884 31.39 24.90 -12.39
N PHE A 885 30.99 26.03 -11.79
CA PHE A 885 29.83 26.82 -12.19
C PHE A 885 30.14 28.33 -12.27
N TYR A 886 29.37 29.07 -13.08
CA TYR A 886 29.42 30.52 -13.19
C TYR A 886 28.05 31.19 -12.93
N CYS A 887 28.09 32.39 -12.36
CA CYS A 887 26.91 33.12 -11.89
C CYS A 887 26.97 34.57 -12.38
N THR A 888 26.22 34.86 -13.45
CA THR A 888 26.09 36.21 -14.01
C THR A 888 25.26 37.10 -13.08
N ALA A 889 25.31 38.43 -13.26
CA ALA A 889 24.30 39.30 -12.67
C ALA A 889 22.88 38.87 -13.12
N THR A 890 21.88 39.16 -12.28
CA THR A 890 20.44 39.04 -12.62
C THR A 890 20.01 37.67 -13.16
N GLN A 891 20.55 36.57 -12.62
CA GLN A 891 20.07 35.22 -12.94
C GLN A 891 18.73 34.94 -12.26
N GLU A 892 17.62 35.04 -13.01
CA GLU A 892 16.26 34.76 -12.53
C GLU A 892 16.02 33.29 -12.11
N SER A 893 16.98 32.39 -12.38
CA SER A 893 16.88 30.96 -12.06
C SER A 893 17.16 30.64 -10.59
N GLY A 894 17.97 31.43 -9.89
CA GLY A 894 18.49 31.08 -8.55
C GLY A 894 19.44 29.88 -8.51
N PHE A 895 19.76 29.31 -9.66
CA PHE A 895 20.67 28.19 -9.84
C PHE A 895 21.92 28.63 -10.59
N GLN A 896 23.07 28.15 -10.16
CA GLN A 896 24.35 28.34 -10.81
C GLN A 896 24.43 27.65 -12.19
N ASN A 897 25.04 28.29 -13.20
CA ASN A 897 25.21 27.70 -14.53
C ASN A 897 26.47 26.85 -14.58
N ALA A 898 26.39 25.59 -15.06
CA ALA A 898 27.57 24.75 -15.17
C ALA A 898 28.55 25.26 -16.24
N CYS A 899 29.86 25.05 -16.02
CA CYS A 899 30.86 25.28 -17.06
C CYS A 899 30.50 24.50 -18.35
N PRO A 900 30.60 25.11 -19.54
CA PRO A 900 30.28 24.45 -20.80
C PRO A 900 31.08 23.16 -21.04
N ILE A 901 30.50 22.23 -21.82
CA ILE A 901 31.17 21.01 -22.25
C ILE A 901 32.56 21.30 -22.86
N GLY A 902 33.58 20.53 -22.48
CA GLY A 902 34.96 20.80 -22.87
C GLY A 902 35.66 21.88 -22.04
N THR A 903 35.05 22.36 -20.95
CA THR A 903 35.67 23.26 -19.96
C THR A 903 35.43 22.76 -18.54
N PHE A 904 36.25 23.22 -17.59
CA PHE A 904 36.15 22.91 -16.16
C PHE A 904 36.56 24.14 -15.33
N SER A 905 36.34 24.15 -14.02
CA SER A 905 37.02 25.12 -13.17
C SER A 905 37.06 24.71 -11.70
N SER A 906 38.23 24.82 -11.07
CA SER A 906 38.41 24.64 -9.62
C SER A 906 38.16 25.92 -8.82
N ASN A 907 37.98 27.06 -9.50
CA ASN A 907 37.83 28.37 -8.88
C ASN A 907 36.36 28.68 -8.52
N GLN A 908 36.14 29.33 -7.39
CA GLN A 908 34.82 29.84 -6.96
C GLN A 908 34.64 31.31 -7.36
N GLY A 909 33.39 31.77 -7.46
CA GLY A 909 33.05 33.16 -7.75
C GLY A 909 33.20 33.55 -9.23
N LEU A 910 33.03 32.60 -10.14
CA LEU A 910 33.05 32.84 -11.59
C LEU A 910 31.79 33.61 -12.03
N GLU A 911 31.96 34.58 -12.92
CA GLU A 911 30.86 35.44 -13.41
C GLU A 911 30.29 34.95 -14.74
N ASN A 912 31.12 34.37 -15.60
CA ASN A 912 30.78 33.98 -16.96
C ASN A 912 31.45 32.64 -17.31
N GLY A 913 30.83 31.83 -18.17
CA GLY A 913 31.39 30.56 -18.65
C GLY A 913 32.70 30.72 -19.43
N THR A 914 33.04 31.94 -19.87
CA THR A 914 34.36 32.28 -20.42
C THR A 914 35.47 32.32 -19.38
N GLU A 915 35.15 32.31 -18.09
CA GLU A 915 36.12 32.19 -16.98
C GLU A 915 36.40 30.70 -16.62
N CYS A 916 35.73 29.75 -17.28
CA CYS A 916 36.03 28.32 -17.18
C CYS A 916 37.29 27.97 -18.01
N GLU A 917 38.13 27.09 -17.48
CA GLU A 917 39.39 26.65 -18.09
C GLU A 917 39.13 25.58 -19.18
N PRO A 918 39.82 25.63 -20.33
CA PRO A 918 39.64 24.64 -21.40
C PRO A 918 40.19 23.27 -20.99
N CYS A 919 39.49 22.19 -21.34
CA CYS A 919 39.93 20.84 -21.03
C CYS A 919 41.25 20.50 -21.75
N PRO A 920 42.31 20.07 -21.03
CA PRO A 920 43.57 19.66 -21.64
C PRO A 920 43.43 18.32 -22.39
N ALA A 921 44.26 18.12 -23.42
CA ALA A 921 44.37 16.82 -24.10
C ALA A 921 44.84 15.72 -23.12
N GLY A 922 44.42 14.49 -23.36
CA GLY A 922 44.55 13.35 -22.44
C GLY A 922 43.42 13.23 -21.41
N PHE A 923 42.55 14.24 -21.32
CA PHE A 923 41.41 14.29 -20.40
C PHE A 923 40.12 14.60 -21.17
N TYR A 924 38.96 14.43 -20.53
CA TYR A 924 37.68 14.96 -21.01
C TYR A 924 36.93 15.67 -19.88
N CYS A 925 36.17 16.70 -20.23
CA CYS A 925 35.46 17.56 -19.30
C CYS A 925 33.97 17.59 -19.67
N PRO A 926 33.13 16.73 -19.06
CA PRO A 926 31.71 16.66 -19.39
C PRO A 926 30.98 17.97 -19.10
N ALA A 927 29.81 18.16 -19.72
CA ALA A 927 28.89 19.19 -19.30
C ALA A 927 28.51 18.94 -17.83
N GLY A 928 28.85 19.87 -16.94
CA GLY A 928 28.46 19.76 -15.54
C GLY A 928 26.93 19.77 -15.40
N SER A 929 26.41 19.01 -14.44
CA SER A 929 25.01 19.12 -14.03
C SER A 929 24.88 20.04 -12.81
N GLN A 930 23.66 20.44 -12.44
CA GLN A 930 23.44 21.25 -11.22
C GLN A 930 23.93 20.55 -9.94
N SER A 931 24.02 19.22 -9.94
CA SER A 931 24.49 18.40 -8.80
C SER A 931 25.95 17.95 -8.91
N GLU A 932 26.45 17.71 -10.13
CA GLU A 932 27.80 17.19 -10.40
C GLU A 932 28.58 18.16 -11.31
N PRO A 933 29.31 19.13 -10.74
CA PRO A 933 30.17 20.06 -11.48
C PRO A 933 31.49 19.44 -11.95
N THR A 934 31.90 19.84 -13.15
CA THR A 934 33.25 19.54 -13.68
C THR A 934 34.27 20.48 -13.05
N VAL A 935 34.73 20.15 -11.84
CA VAL A 935 35.74 20.92 -11.07
C VAL A 935 37.19 20.60 -11.45
N ALA A 936 37.41 19.48 -12.13
CA ALA A 936 38.71 19.02 -12.62
C ALA A 936 38.53 18.20 -13.91
N PRO A 937 39.56 18.09 -14.77
CA PRO A 937 39.51 17.24 -15.96
C PRO A 937 39.49 15.75 -15.60
N VAL A 938 38.67 14.96 -16.29
CA VAL A 938 38.60 13.51 -16.07
C VAL A 938 39.63 12.79 -16.94
N SER A 939 40.46 11.96 -16.32
CA SER A 939 41.57 11.26 -16.97
C SER A 939 41.11 10.18 -17.95
N CYS A 940 41.71 10.13 -19.14
CA CYS A 940 41.57 8.92 -19.97
C CYS A 940 42.35 7.75 -19.32
N PRO A 941 41.73 6.56 -19.18
CA PRO A 941 42.36 5.40 -18.56
C PRO A 941 43.41 4.75 -19.48
N PRO A 942 44.34 3.95 -18.92
CA PRO A 942 45.22 3.07 -19.70
C PRO A 942 44.44 2.23 -20.71
N GLY A 943 45.07 1.95 -21.85
CA GLY A 943 44.41 1.40 -23.04
C GLY A 943 43.72 2.45 -23.91
N SER A 944 43.70 3.72 -23.49
CA SER A 944 43.13 4.82 -24.28
C SER A 944 43.96 6.09 -24.22
N TYR A 945 43.77 6.97 -25.20
CA TYR A 945 44.37 8.29 -25.30
C TYR A 945 43.37 9.30 -25.86
N ASN A 946 43.57 10.59 -25.59
CA ASN A 946 42.77 11.65 -26.18
C ASN A 946 43.67 12.74 -26.78
N PRO A 947 43.78 12.84 -28.12
CA PRO A 947 44.64 13.82 -28.78
C PRO A 947 44.04 15.23 -28.83
N LEU A 948 42.77 15.42 -28.46
CA LEU A 948 42.02 16.66 -28.68
C LEU A 948 41.71 17.41 -27.37
N PRO A 949 42.18 18.67 -27.19
CA PRO A 949 41.72 19.53 -26.10
C PRO A 949 40.27 19.98 -26.33
N MET A 950 39.65 20.57 -25.30
CA MET A 950 38.25 21.04 -25.30
C MET A 950 37.21 19.95 -25.59
N THR A 951 37.53 18.70 -25.27
CA THR A 951 36.64 17.54 -25.41
C THR A 951 35.90 17.24 -24.11
N GLY A 952 34.72 16.63 -24.20
CA GLY A 952 33.79 16.53 -23.07
C GLY A 952 32.92 15.28 -23.03
N HIS A 953 33.35 14.20 -23.68
CA HIS A 953 32.66 12.91 -23.57
C HIS A 953 33.69 11.77 -23.36
N PRO A 954 33.36 10.71 -22.59
CA PRO A 954 34.27 9.57 -22.42
C PRO A 954 34.72 8.93 -23.74
N THR A 955 33.91 9.01 -24.80
CA THR A 955 34.28 8.51 -26.14
C THR A 955 35.35 9.33 -26.85
N ASN A 956 35.78 10.47 -26.27
CA ASN A 956 36.99 11.18 -26.73
C ASN A 956 38.28 10.50 -26.23
N CYS A 957 38.20 9.59 -25.25
CA CYS A 957 39.26 8.63 -24.98
C CYS A 957 39.19 7.51 -26.03
N ILE A 958 39.95 7.69 -27.10
CA ILE A 958 40.09 6.73 -28.20
C ILE A 958 40.95 5.57 -27.67
N LYS A 959 40.58 4.32 -27.97
CA LYS A 959 41.43 3.17 -27.62
C LYS A 959 42.80 3.27 -28.30
N CYS A 960 43.82 2.70 -27.69
CA CYS A 960 45.14 2.60 -28.29
C CYS A 960 45.08 1.88 -29.64
N ASP A 961 45.72 2.44 -30.66
CA ASP A 961 45.70 1.90 -32.01
C ASP A 961 46.35 0.50 -32.05
N PRO A 962 45.85 -0.43 -32.91
CA PRO A 962 46.48 -1.74 -33.06
C PRO A 962 47.98 -1.64 -33.39
N GLY A 963 48.79 -2.49 -32.76
CA GLY A 963 50.25 -2.43 -32.80
C GLY A 963 50.88 -1.50 -31.75
N PHE A 964 50.08 -0.81 -30.94
CA PHE A 964 50.54 0.08 -29.88
C PHE A 964 49.84 -0.19 -28.53
N ALA A 965 50.56 0.11 -27.45
CA ALA A 965 50.09 0.03 -26.07
C ALA A 965 49.98 1.42 -25.43
N CYS A 966 49.05 1.58 -24.49
CA CYS A 966 48.80 2.82 -23.78
C CYS A 966 48.85 2.59 -22.25
N PRO A 967 50.04 2.58 -21.62
CA PRO A 967 50.20 2.16 -20.21
C PRO A 967 49.89 3.22 -19.15
N GLN A 968 49.89 4.51 -19.50
CA GLN A 968 49.69 5.61 -18.56
C GLN A 968 48.29 6.24 -18.71
N TYR A 969 47.76 6.75 -17.60
CA TYR A 969 46.63 7.67 -17.64
C TYR A 969 47.02 8.97 -18.35
N ASN A 970 46.04 9.66 -18.94
CA ASN A 970 46.20 10.99 -19.57
C ASN A 970 47.09 11.03 -20.82
N GLN A 971 47.20 9.92 -21.55
CA GLN A 971 47.96 9.92 -22.79
C GLN A 971 47.25 10.71 -23.90
N THR A 972 48.06 11.39 -24.71
CA THR A 972 47.61 12.22 -25.84
C THR A 972 47.84 11.55 -27.18
N ALA A 973 48.58 10.43 -27.23
CA ALA A 973 48.86 9.66 -28.44
C ALA A 973 49.29 8.22 -28.09
N SER A 974 49.04 7.30 -29.02
CA SER A 974 49.50 5.91 -29.06
C SER A 974 50.98 5.82 -29.45
N VAL A 975 51.88 6.08 -28.51
CA VAL A 975 53.34 6.24 -28.79
C VAL A 975 54.21 5.04 -28.42
N MET A 976 53.67 4.03 -27.72
CA MET A 976 54.45 2.86 -27.30
C MET A 976 54.15 1.67 -28.23
N PRO A 977 55.04 1.31 -29.17
CA PRO A 977 54.86 0.13 -30.02
C PRO A 977 54.94 -1.16 -29.19
N CYS A 978 54.37 -2.26 -29.67
CA CYS A 978 54.51 -3.58 -29.05
C CYS A 978 55.97 -4.00 -28.88
N LYS A 979 56.22 -4.84 -27.88
CA LYS A 979 57.50 -5.51 -27.72
C LYS A 979 57.65 -6.64 -28.74
N GLU A 980 58.88 -6.94 -29.15
CA GLU A 980 59.13 -8.17 -29.90
C GLU A 980 58.72 -9.41 -29.09
N GLY A 981 58.37 -10.49 -29.78
CA GLY A 981 57.69 -11.64 -29.18
C GLY A 981 56.22 -11.41 -28.81
N HIS A 982 55.66 -10.21 -28.98
CA HIS A 982 54.32 -9.84 -28.53
C HIS A 982 53.52 -9.12 -29.63
N TYR A 983 52.20 -9.03 -29.44
CA TYR A 983 51.27 -8.28 -30.30
C TYR A 983 50.34 -7.41 -29.46
N CYS A 984 49.73 -6.39 -30.07
CA CYS A 984 48.82 -5.45 -29.42
C CYS A 984 47.55 -5.29 -30.25
N PRO A 985 46.44 -5.98 -29.90
CA PRO A 985 45.12 -5.63 -30.42
C PRO A 985 44.69 -4.22 -29.94
N GLU A 986 43.60 -3.71 -30.51
CA GLU A 986 43.02 -2.41 -30.15
C GLU A 986 42.80 -2.27 -28.63
N GLY A 987 43.33 -1.20 -28.03
CA GLY A 987 43.15 -0.90 -26.60
C GLY A 987 44.13 -1.58 -25.65
N THR A 988 45.26 -2.08 -26.15
CA THR A 988 46.30 -2.73 -25.34
C THR A 988 46.88 -1.81 -24.25
N LEU A 989 47.09 -2.37 -23.05
CA LEU A 989 47.55 -1.65 -21.86
C LEU A 989 49.07 -1.60 -21.75
N GLN A 990 49.76 -2.72 -21.99
CA GLN A 990 51.23 -2.85 -21.89
C GLN A 990 51.80 -3.47 -23.17
N ASP A 991 53.02 -3.09 -23.55
CA ASP A 991 53.68 -3.53 -24.78
C ASP A 991 54.04 -5.02 -24.80
N ASP A 992 54.02 -5.69 -23.63
CA ASP A 992 54.20 -7.13 -23.45
C ASP A 992 52.93 -7.88 -23.01
N GLN A 993 51.74 -7.28 -23.14
CA GLN A 993 50.50 -7.87 -22.63
C GLN A 993 50.08 -9.17 -23.33
N PHE A 994 50.32 -9.31 -24.65
CA PHE A 994 49.91 -10.48 -25.42
C PHE A 994 51.10 -11.15 -26.11
N PRO A 995 51.72 -12.18 -25.50
CA PRO A 995 52.82 -12.92 -26.12
C PRO A 995 52.36 -13.76 -27.31
N CYS A 996 53.25 -13.92 -28.30
CA CYS A 996 53.17 -14.98 -29.30
C CYS A 996 53.14 -16.35 -28.60
N LEU A 997 52.35 -17.28 -29.15
CA LEU A 997 52.13 -18.60 -28.56
C LEU A 997 53.36 -19.52 -28.75
N PRO A 998 53.55 -20.53 -27.88
CA PRO A 998 54.62 -21.50 -28.04
C PRO A 998 54.59 -22.18 -29.40
N GLY A 999 55.76 -22.31 -30.02
CA GLY A 999 55.92 -22.74 -31.41
C GLY A 999 55.79 -21.60 -32.43
N THR A 1000 55.66 -20.35 -31.98
CA THR A 1000 55.76 -19.14 -32.82
C THR A 1000 56.70 -18.11 -32.19
N TYR A 1001 57.21 -17.17 -32.98
CA TYR A 1001 58.10 -16.09 -32.54
C TYR A 1001 57.89 -14.83 -33.40
N THR A 1002 58.38 -13.67 -32.97
CA THR A 1002 58.42 -12.48 -33.86
C THR A 1002 59.52 -11.51 -33.46
N GLY A 1003 60.21 -10.93 -34.46
CA GLY A 1003 61.15 -9.82 -34.28
C GLY A 1003 60.53 -8.44 -34.52
N ALA A 1004 59.25 -8.37 -34.88
CA ALA A 1004 58.57 -7.12 -35.19
C ALA A 1004 57.83 -6.57 -33.97
N THR A 1005 57.75 -5.24 -33.90
CA THR A 1005 57.31 -4.47 -32.71
C THR A 1005 55.96 -3.78 -32.90
N ASN A 1006 55.19 -4.12 -33.93
CA ASN A 1006 53.89 -3.47 -34.21
C ASN A 1006 52.81 -4.50 -34.62
N LEU A 1007 52.92 -5.75 -34.18
CA LEU A 1007 51.94 -6.79 -34.52
C LEU A 1007 50.58 -6.44 -33.91
N THR A 1008 49.51 -6.69 -34.66
CA THR A 1008 48.13 -6.45 -34.22
C THR A 1008 47.44 -7.74 -33.75
N SER A 1009 47.94 -8.90 -34.18
CA SER A 1009 47.35 -10.22 -33.94
C SER A 1009 48.42 -11.31 -33.75
N SER A 1010 48.10 -12.35 -32.98
CA SER A 1010 48.91 -13.57 -32.84
C SER A 1010 49.14 -14.32 -34.16
N ASN A 1011 48.27 -14.13 -35.16
CA ASN A 1011 48.41 -14.73 -36.49
C ASN A 1011 49.54 -14.09 -37.32
N GLU A 1012 50.10 -12.96 -36.87
CA GLU A 1012 51.26 -12.31 -37.47
C GLU A 1012 52.59 -12.80 -36.86
N CYS A 1013 52.54 -13.69 -35.85
CA CYS A 1013 53.74 -14.35 -35.31
C CYS A 1013 54.23 -15.43 -36.29
N ASP A 1014 55.53 -15.44 -36.60
CA ASP A 1014 56.16 -16.41 -37.49
C ASP A 1014 56.24 -17.80 -36.83
N PRO A 1015 56.13 -18.90 -37.60
CA PRO A 1015 56.31 -20.26 -37.06
C PRO A 1015 57.76 -20.48 -36.60
N CYS A 1016 57.94 -21.08 -35.43
CA CYS A 1016 59.26 -21.35 -34.87
C CYS A 1016 60.10 -22.21 -35.84
N PRO A 1017 61.35 -21.82 -36.15
CA PRO A 1017 62.17 -22.51 -37.15
C PRO A 1017 62.57 -23.93 -36.70
N GLU A 1018 62.82 -24.81 -37.68
CA GLU A 1018 63.38 -26.14 -37.42
C GLU A 1018 64.70 -26.07 -36.64
N ARG A 1019 65.01 -27.12 -35.85
CA ARG A 1019 66.16 -27.23 -34.94
C ARG A 1019 66.10 -26.31 -33.71
N PHE A 1020 65.03 -25.52 -33.56
CA PHE A 1020 64.79 -24.67 -32.40
C PHE A 1020 63.38 -24.88 -31.83
N TYR A 1021 63.20 -24.53 -30.56
CA TYR A 1021 61.89 -24.38 -29.92
C TYR A 1021 61.68 -22.93 -29.49
N CYS A 1022 60.41 -22.54 -29.42
CA CYS A 1022 59.98 -21.19 -29.06
C CYS A 1022 58.91 -21.29 -27.98
N ASP A 1023 59.17 -20.71 -26.82
CA ASP A 1023 58.22 -20.60 -25.71
C ASP A 1023 57.35 -19.33 -25.88
N PHE A 1024 56.44 -19.05 -24.94
CA PHE A 1024 55.68 -17.81 -24.92
C PHE A 1024 56.58 -16.57 -25.02
N GLY A 1025 56.22 -15.64 -25.90
CA GLY A 1025 56.92 -14.36 -25.99
C GLY A 1025 58.29 -14.42 -26.66
N THR A 1026 58.60 -15.49 -27.42
CA THR A 1026 59.88 -15.64 -28.12
C THR A 1026 60.05 -14.51 -29.15
N GLY A 1027 61.10 -13.70 -28.94
CA GLY A 1027 61.50 -12.57 -29.78
C GLY A 1027 62.67 -12.91 -30.71
N VAL A 1028 63.46 -11.90 -31.08
CA VAL A 1028 64.73 -12.08 -31.82
C VAL A 1028 65.93 -11.57 -31.03
N THR A 1029 65.76 -10.59 -30.15
CA THR A 1029 66.85 -9.94 -29.40
C THR A 1029 66.80 -10.16 -27.89
N ILE A 1030 65.61 -10.30 -27.30
CA ILE A 1030 65.36 -10.42 -25.86
C ILE A 1030 65.24 -11.88 -25.43
N SER A 1031 64.56 -12.69 -26.23
CA SER A 1031 64.41 -14.15 -26.01
C SER A 1031 64.35 -14.87 -27.37
N PRO A 1032 65.49 -15.13 -28.03
CA PRO A 1032 65.51 -15.76 -29.36
C PRO A 1032 65.08 -17.24 -29.29
N PRO A 1033 64.68 -17.86 -30.44
CA PRO A 1033 64.45 -19.31 -30.52
C PRO A 1033 65.63 -20.11 -29.95
N GLN A 1034 65.34 -21.08 -29.09
CA GLN A 1034 66.35 -21.85 -28.35
C GLN A 1034 66.59 -23.22 -29.01
N PRO A 1035 67.83 -23.74 -29.05
CA PRO A 1035 68.12 -25.03 -29.65
C PRO A 1035 67.44 -26.18 -28.88
N CYS A 1036 67.24 -27.33 -29.55
CA CYS A 1036 66.59 -28.51 -28.97
C CYS A 1036 67.30 -29.06 -27.73
N GLY A 1037 66.56 -29.77 -26.89
CA GLY A 1037 67.14 -30.59 -25.84
C GLY A 1037 68.01 -31.70 -26.42
N GLN A 1038 69.07 -32.07 -25.70
CA GLN A 1038 69.76 -33.34 -25.99
C GLN A 1038 68.76 -34.49 -25.78
N GLY A 1039 68.86 -35.54 -26.59
CA GLY A 1039 67.87 -36.61 -26.66
C GLY A 1039 66.61 -36.28 -27.46
N HIS A 1040 66.49 -35.08 -28.06
CA HIS A 1040 65.26 -34.58 -28.70
C HIS A 1040 65.54 -33.93 -30.08
N TYR A 1041 64.50 -33.75 -30.89
CA TYR A 1041 64.58 -33.10 -32.21
C TYR A 1041 63.44 -32.08 -32.42
N CYS A 1042 63.67 -30.94 -33.05
CA CYS A 1042 62.65 -29.89 -33.24
C CYS A 1042 62.28 -29.71 -34.71
N PRO A 1043 61.16 -30.27 -35.19
CA PRO A 1043 60.56 -29.83 -36.45
C PRO A 1043 60.00 -28.40 -36.31
N LEU A 1044 59.51 -27.83 -37.42
CA LEU A 1044 58.85 -26.52 -37.44
C LEU A 1044 57.72 -26.44 -36.38
N MET A 1045 57.54 -25.28 -35.76
CA MET A 1045 56.56 -25.03 -34.70
C MET A 1045 56.74 -25.93 -33.46
N THR A 1046 57.96 -26.07 -32.96
CA THR A 1046 58.23 -26.75 -31.69
C THR A 1046 58.03 -25.80 -30.49
N PRO A 1047 57.12 -26.10 -29.55
CA PRO A 1047 56.76 -25.22 -28.44
C PRO A 1047 57.58 -25.42 -27.17
N ALA A 1048 58.28 -26.54 -27.04
CA ALA A 1048 59.00 -26.92 -25.83
C ALA A 1048 60.20 -27.80 -26.17
N VAL A 1049 61.23 -27.73 -25.31
CA VAL A 1049 62.56 -28.32 -25.49
C VAL A 1049 62.55 -29.86 -25.56
N ASP A 1050 61.55 -30.49 -24.96
CA ASP A 1050 61.37 -31.91 -24.71
C ASP A 1050 60.19 -32.54 -25.48
N ARG A 1051 59.50 -31.76 -26.32
CA ARG A 1051 58.24 -32.14 -26.99
C ARG A 1051 58.34 -33.33 -27.96
N TYR A 1052 59.56 -33.69 -28.35
CA TYR A 1052 59.87 -34.65 -29.42
C TYR A 1052 61.15 -35.44 -29.09
N PRO A 1053 61.06 -36.44 -28.20
CA PRO A 1053 62.20 -37.30 -27.86
C PRO A 1053 62.60 -38.20 -29.03
N CYS A 1054 63.88 -38.54 -29.10
CA CYS A 1054 64.37 -39.63 -29.94
C CYS A 1054 63.69 -40.95 -29.54
N GLU A 1055 63.18 -41.71 -30.51
CA GLU A 1055 62.51 -43.00 -30.26
C GLU A 1055 63.43 -44.03 -29.56
N PRO A 1056 62.86 -44.99 -28.81
CA PRO A 1056 63.62 -46.09 -28.21
C PRO A 1056 64.49 -46.84 -29.23
N GLY A 1057 65.70 -47.21 -28.83
CA GLY A 1057 66.77 -47.73 -29.69
C GLY A 1057 67.66 -46.63 -30.29
N THR A 1058 67.34 -45.35 -30.07
CA THR A 1058 68.13 -44.19 -30.51
C THR A 1058 68.39 -43.17 -29.40
N PHE A 1059 69.44 -42.37 -29.55
CA PHE A 1059 69.87 -41.31 -28.64
C PHE A 1059 70.51 -40.14 -29.41
N THR A 1060 70.68 -38.98 -28.79
CA THR A 1060 71.46 -37.88 -29.41
C THR A 1060 72.06 -36.93 -28.38
N ASN A 1061 73.37 -36.67 -28.47
CA ASN A 1061 74.03 -35.63 -27.67
C ASN A 1061 73.98 -34.25 -28.35
N ARG A 1062 73.40 -34.17 -29.55
CA ARG A 1062 73.26 -32.96 -30.35
C ARG A 1062 71.94 -32.25 -30.04
N SER A 1063 71.99 -30.93 -30.04
CA SER A 1063 70.87 -30.01 -29.77
C SER A 1063 70.30 -29.36 -31.04
N ASP A 1064 70.71 -29.81 -32.22
CA ASP A 1064 70.41 -29.19 -33.51
C ASP A 1064 69.65 -30.13 -34.47
N LEU A 1065 68.95 -31.14 -33.95
CA LEU A 1065 68.17 -32.07 -34.77
C LEU A 1065 66.79 -31.49 -35.12
N TYR A 1066 66.26 -31.85 -36.29
CA TYR A 1066 64.87 -31.51 -36.68
C TYR A 1066 63.98 -32.70 -37.01
N MET A 1067 64.54 -33.90 -37.11
CA MET A 1067 63.79 -35.12 -37.43
C MET A 1067 64.39 -36.37 -36.76
N GLN A 1068 63.52 -37.33 -36.43
CA GLN A 1068 63.87 -38.60 -35.77
C GLN A 1068 65.02 -39.36 -36.43
N SER A 1069 65.14 -39.32 -37.76
CA SER A 1069 66.21 -40.01 -38.49
C SER A 1069 67.60 -39.38 -38.35
N GLU A 1070 67.73 -38.22 -37.70
CA GLU A 1070 69.03 -37.67 -37.30
C GLU A 1070 69.49 -38.17 -35.91
N CYS A 1071 68.64 -38.89 -35.15
CA CYS A 1071 69.01 -39.54 -33.90
C CYS A 1071 69.99 -40.69 -34.17
N SER A 1072 71.01 -40.85 -33.33
CA SER A 1072 72.02 -41.91 -33.43
C SER A 1072 71.46 -43.23 -32.90
N ILE A 1073 71.73 -44.33 -33.59
CA ILE A 1073 71.34 -45.67 -33.13
C ILE A 1073 72.20 -46.06 -31.91
N CYS A 1074 71.57 -46.64 -30.88
CA CYS A 1074 72.26 -47.08 -29.66
C CYS A 1074 73.28 -48.17 -29.96
N THR A 1075 74.55 -47.99 -29.58
CA THR A 1075 75.60 -48.93 -30.02
C THR A 1075 75.52 -50.30 -29.35
N GLN A 1076 76.18 -51.28 -29.96
CA GLN A 1076 76.19 -52.65 -29.50
C GLN A 1076 76.75 -52.75 -28.06
N GLY A 1077 76.08 -53.52 -27.20
CA GLY A 1077 76.40 -53.62 -25.77
C GLY A 1077 75.67 -52.61 -24.88
N TYR A 1078 74.92 -51.68 -25.47
CA TYR A 1078 74.08 -50.69 -24.80
C TYR A 1078 72.62 -50.82 -25.26
N TYR A 1079 71.69 -50.26 -24.48
CA TYR A 1079 70.30 -50.07 -24.87
C TYR A 1079 69.88 -48.62 -24.61
N CYS A 1080 68.87 -48.15 -25.35
CA CYS A 1080 68.40 -46.78 -25.24
C CYS A 1080 66.87 -46.76 -25.16
N ILE A 1081 66.30 -46.25 -24.06
CA ILE A 1081 64.86 -46.22 -23.79
C ILE A 1081 64.13 -45.03 -24.45
N GLY A 1082 64.85 -44.19 -25.19
CA GLY A 1082 64.33 -42.98 -25.86
C GLY A 1082 64.50 -41.71 -25.03
N GLY A 1083 64.55 -40.55 -25.70
CA GLY A 1083 64.77 -39.24 -25.05
C GLY A 1083 66.16 -39.02 -24.44
N GLN A 1084 67.13 -39.92 -24.69
CA GLN A 1084 68.42 -39.92 -24.02
C GLN A 1084 69.50 -39.11 -24.76
N ALA A 1085 70.30 -38.37 -23.98
CA ALA A 1085 71.44 -37.60 -24.50
C ALA A 1085 72.64 -38.49 -24.90
N THR A 1086 72.82 -39.63 -24.23
CA THR A 1086 73.99 -40.51 -24.38
C THR A 1086 73.59 -41.95 -24.08
N GLU A 1087 74.28 -42.89 -24.72
CA GLU A 1087 74.23 -44.33 -24.41
C GLU A 1087 74.84 -44.66 -23.03
N THR A 1088 74.09 -44.40 -21.95
CA THR A 1088 74.51 -44.73 -20.58
C THR A 1088 74.19 -46.16 -20.18
N ASP A 1089 73.17 -46.76 -20.78
CA ASP A 1089 72.53 -47.92 -20.20
C ASP A 1089 73.13 -49.20 -20.80
N VAL A 1090 74.07 -49.77 -20.07
CA VAL A 1090 74.83 -50.96 -20.47
C VAL A 1090 73.94 -52.21 -20.39
N CYS A 1091 74.05 -53.11 -21.37
CA CYS A 1091 73.34 -54.38 -21.35
C CYS A 1091 73.65 -55.18 -20.06
N PRO A 1092 72.64 -55.63 -19.29
CA PRO A 1092 72.88 -56.30 -18.02
C PRO A 1092 73.31 -57.77 -18.19
N PRO A 1093 73.95 -58.37 -17.17
CA PRO A 1093 74.21 -59.81 -17.11
C PRO A 1093 72.93 -60.63 -17.38
N GLY A 1094 73.11 -61.75 -18.07
CA GLY A 1094 72.05 -62.57 -18.63
C GLY A 1094 71.69 -62.21 -20.08
N TYR A 1095 71.98 -60.99 -20.53
CA TYR A 1095 71.53 -60.46 -21.82
C TYR A 1095 72.70 -60.03 -22.69
N PHE A 1096 72.45 -59.86 -24.00
CA PHE A 1096 73.37 -59.27 -24.96
C PHE A 1096 72.60 -58.26 -25.81
N CYS A 1097 73.14 -57.08 -26.10
CA CYS A 1097 72.37 -56.01 -26.76
C CYS A 1097 72.96 -55.71 -28.16
N PRO A 1098 72.31 -56.15 -29.25
CA PRO A 1098 72.68 -55.74 -30.60
C PRO A 1098 72.53 -54.23 -30.84
N ASN A 1099 73.10 -53.74 -31.93
CA ASN A 1099 72.97 -52.34 -32.35
C ASN A 1099 71.48 -51.95 -32.53
N GLY A 1100 71.04 -50.86 -31.90
CA GLY A 1100 69.66 -50.39 -31.90
C GLY A 1100 68.74 -51.04 -30.87
N THR A 1101 69.28 -51.67 -29.82
CA THR A 1101 68.47 -52.25 -28.74
C THR A 1101 67.68 -51.16 -28.00
N ALA A 1102 66.36 -51.19 -28.10
CA ALA A 1102 65.46 -50.34 -27.32
C ALA A 1102 65.31 -50.85 -25.88
N HIS A 1103 65.24 -52.18 -25.71
CA HIS A 1103 65.04 -52.82 -24.42
C HIS A 1103 65.88 -54.10 -24.34
N TRP A 1104 66.75 -54.19 -23.32
CA TRP A 1104 67.70 -55.29 -23.16
C TRP A 1104 67.05 -56.66 -22.95
N ALA A 1105 65.83 -56.70 -22.38
CA ALA A 1105 65.15 -57.96 -22.06
C ALA A 1105 64.77 -58.77 -23.31
N ASP A 1106 64.74 -58.13 -24.49
CA ASP A 1106 64.40 -58.78 -25.77
C ASP A 1106 65.50 -59.75 -26.26
N TYR A 1107 66.71 -59.67 -25.68
CA TYR A 1107 67.91 -60.36 -26.14
C TYR A 1107 68.64 -61.09 -25.00
N GLY A 1108 67.93 -62.02 -24.34
CA GLY A 1108 68.50 -62.89 -23.31
C GLY A 1108 69.38 -64.01 -23.90
N CYS A 1109 70.42 -64.42 -23.16
CA CYS A 1109 71.21 -65.60 -23.50
C CYS A 1109 70.30 -66.86 -23.55
N PRO A 1110 70.40 -67.70 -24.59
CA PRO A 1110 69.52 -68.85 -24.77
C PRO A 1110 69.79 -69.97 -23.73
N ASN A 1111 68.76 -70.80 -23.49
CA ASN A 1111 68.83 -71.97 -22.61
C ASN A 1111 70.08 -72.82 -22.90
N GLY A 1112 70.80 -73.19 -21.83
CA GLY A 1112 72.10 -73.89 -21.91
C GLY A 1112 73.30 -72.95 -21.97
N THR A 1113 73.10 -71.63 -22.04
CA THR A 1113 74.14 -70.61 -21.92
C THR A 1113 73.82 -69.57 -20.84
N TYR A 1114 74.82 -68.81 -20.41
CA TYR A 1114 74.68 -67.76 -19.40
C TYR A 1114 75.66 -66.60 -19.66
N ASN A 1115 75.34 -65.39 -19.17
CA ASN A 1115 76.23 -64.24 -19.20
C ASN A 1115 76.40 -63.62 -17.80
N PRO A 1116 77.58 -63.66 -17.16
CA PRO A 1116 77.83 -63.01 -15.88
C PRO A 1116 78.30 -61.55 -15.96
N LEU A 1117 78.48 -60.99 -17.17
CA LEU A 1117 79.12 -59.69 -17.42
C LEU A 1117 78.15 -58.67 -18.02
N TYR A 1118 78.40 -57.39 -17.75
CA TYR A 1118 77.73 -56.29 -18.43
C TYR A 1118 78.31 -56.06 -19.83
N GLY A 1119 77.47 -55.60 -20.76
CA GLY A 1119 77.90 -55.05 -22.05
C GLY A 1119 78.20 -56.10 -23.13
N MET A 1120 77.64 -57.30 -23.04
CA MET A 1120 77.63 -58.22 -24.20
C MET A 1120 76.71 -57.68 -25.30
N TRP A 1121 77.01 -58.02 -26.55
CA TRP A 1121 76.37 -57.47 -27.74
C TRP A 1121 75.93 -58.51 -28.78
N GLU A 1122 76.39 -59.76 -28.68
CA GLU A 1122 76.01 -60.86 -29.56
C GLU A 1122 75.86 -62.19 -28.80
N GLU A 1123 74.92 -63.03 -29.25
CA GLU A 1123 74.59 -64.33 -28.65
C GLU A 1123 75.81 -65.24 -28.45
N GLY A 1124 76.77 -65.18 -29.38
CA GLY A 1124 78.01 -65.96 -29.34
C GLY A 1124 78.95 -65.64 -28.17
N GLN A 1125 78.68 -64.58 -27.39
CA GLN A 1125 79.41 -64.26 -26.17
C GLN A 1125 78.84 -64.97 -24.92
N CYS A 1126 77.61 -65.50 -24.99
CA CYS A 1126 77.02 -66.27 -23.91
C CYS A 1126 77.83 -67.55 -23.65
N LEU A 1127 78.21 -67.78 -22.39
CA LEU A 1127 79.05 -68.89 -21.97
C LEU A 1127 78.22 -70.17 -21.82
N ASN A 1128 78.72 -71.31 -22.29
CA ASN A 1128 78.04 -72.60 -22.11
C ASN A 1128 77.95 -73.01 -20.63
N CYS A 1129 76.82 -73.60 -20.24
CA CYS A 1129 76.63 -74.15 -18.91
C CYS A 1129 77.58 -75.33 -18.63
N THR A 1130 78.12 -75.39 -17.41
CA THR A 1130 79.10 -76.40 -16.99
C THR A 1130 78.42 -77.69 -16.49
N GLN A 1131 79.12 -78.82 -16.60
CA GLN A 1131 78.62 -80.11 -16.10
C GLN A 1131 78.14 -80.02 -14.64
N GLY A 1132 76.97 -80.62 -14.36
CA GLY A 1132 76.32 -80.60 -13.04
C GLY A 1132 75.38 -79.40 -12.81
N HIS A 1133 75.39 -78.42 -13.71
CA HIS A 1133 74.57 -77.21 -13.63
C HIS A 1133 73.63 -77.09 -14.84
N TYR A 1134 72.57 -76.29 -14.69
CA TYR A 1134 71.65 -75.89 -15.77
C TYR A 1134 71.55 -74.36 -15.85
N CYS A 1135 71.25 -73.86 -17.04
CA CYS A 1135 71.18 -72.43 -17.35
C CYS A 1135 69.90 -72.17 -18.15
N GLU A 1136 69.01 -71.35 -17.61
CA GLU A 1136 67.75 -70.94 -18.26
C GLU A 1136 67.95 -69.65 -19.07
N PHE A 1137 66.93 -69.24 -19.83
CA PHE A 1137 66.95 -68.02 -20.63
C PHE A 1137 67.31 -66.82 -19.76
N ALA A 1138 68.27 -66.04 -20.24
CA ALA A 1138 68.90 -64.94 -19.51
C ALA A 1138 69.58 -65.30 -18.19
N GLY A 1139 70.09 -66.53 -18.06
CA GLY A 1139 70.90 -66.95 -16.92
C GLY A 1139 72.13 -66.07 -16.70
N THR A 1140 72.33 -65.60 -15.47
CA THR A 1140 73.51 -64.83 -15.05
C THR A 1140 74.63 -65.70 -14.49
N VAL A 1141 74.29 -66.87 -13.93
CA VAL A 1141 75.19 -67.90 -13.42
C VAL A 1141 74.56 -69.29 -13.59
N PRO A 1142 75.37 -70.36 -13.76
CA PRO A 1142 74.89 -71.74 -13.75
C PRO A 1142 74.24 -72.11 -12.41
N GLN A 1143 73.09 -72.80 -12.46
CA GLN A 1143 72.34 -73.28 -11.28
C GLN A 1143 72.59 -74.78 -11.04
N ASP A 1144 72.78 -75.22 -9.79
CA ASP A 1144 72.96 -76.63 -9.45
C ASP A 1144 71.76 -77.49 -9.91
N CYS A 1145 72.03 -78.67 -10.50
CA CYS A 1145 70.96 -79.63 -10.81
C CYS A 1145 70.23 -80.10 -9.53
N PRO A 1146 68.88 -80.07 -9.48
CA PRO A 1146 68.12 -80.57 -8.35
C PRO A 1146 68.47 -82.02 -7.96
N ARG A 1147 68.47 -82.32 -6.66
CA ARG A 1147 68.80 -83.67 -6.15
C ARG A 1147 67.93 -84.75 -6.80
N GLY A 1148 68.56 -85.62 -7.58
CA GLY A 1148 67.90 -86.71 -8.32
C GLY A 1148 67.79 -86.48 -9.82
N THR A 1149 68.17 -85.31 -10.34
CA THR A 1149 68.29 -85.04 -11.78
C THR A 1149 69.77 -84.89 -12.18
N TYR A 1150 70.06 -85.10 -13.46
CA TYR A 1150 71.37 -84.85 -14.06
C TYR A 1150 71.18 -84.25 -15.46
N MET A 1151 72.04 -83.30 -15.85
CA MET A 1151 72.01 -82.73 -17.20
C MET A 1151 72.91 -83.58 -18.12
N PRO A 1152 72.37 -84.22 -19.18
CA PRO A 1152 73.11 -85.20 -19.98
C PRO A 1152 74.10 -84.58 -21.00
N TYR A 1153 74.02 -83.27 -21.23
CA TYR A 1153 74.86 -82.53 -22.16
C TYR A 1153 75.45 -81.31 -21.45
N GLY A 1154 76.76 -81.10 -21.59
CA GLY A 1154 77.49 -79.98 -21.02
C GLY A 1154 78.96 -79.99 -21.40
N VAL A 1155 79.66 -78.89 -21.12
CA VAL A 1155 81.12 -78.82 -21.25
C VAL A 1155 81.81 -79.13 -19.92
N ASP A 1156 82.97 -79.79 -19.99
CA ASP A 1156 83.81 -80.01 -18.81
C ASP A 1156 84.65 -78.76 -18.45
N GLY A 1157 85.47 -78.87 -17.40
CA GLY A 1157 86.35 -77.79 -16.95
C GLY A 1157 87.44 -77.36 -17.94
N ASN A 1158 87.57 -78.03 -19.10
CA ASN A 1158 88.49 -77.68 -20.18
C ASN A 1158 87.75 -77.10 -21.41
N GLY A 1159 86.41 -77.11 -21.42
CA GLY A 1159 85.58 -76.59 -22.52
C GLY A 1159 85.18 -77.63 -23.58
N ASP A 1160 85.48 -78.92 -23.36
CA ASP A 1160 85.13 -79.98 -24.32
C ASP A 1160 83.67 -80.45 -24.13
N VAL A 1161 82.94 -80.61 -25.25
CA VAL A 1161 81.53 -81.05 -25.24
C VAL A 1161 81.45 -82.57 -25.03
N ILE A 1162 80.90 -83.00 -23.89
CA ILE A 1162 80.75 -84.43 -23.55
C ILE A 1162 79.30 -84.86 -23.77
N GLY A 1163 79.09 -85.97 -24.48
CA GLY A 1163 77.77 -86.62 -24.62
C GLY A 1163 77.27 -86.88 -26.04
N LYS A 1164 78.14 -87.08 -27.04
CA LYS A 1164 77.70 -87.48 -28.40
C LYS A 1164 77.75 -89.01 -28.59
N PHE A 1165 76.75 -89.72 -28.06
CA PHE A 1165 76.03 -90.85 -28.68
C PHE A 1165 75.00 -91.44 -27.69
#